data_AF-A0A1Y6DAQ0-F1
#
_entry.id   AF-A0A1Y6DAQ0-F1
#
_cell.length_a   1.000
_cell.length_b   1.000
_cell.length_c   1.000
_cell.angle_alpha   90.00
_cell.angle_beta   90.00
_cell.angle_gamma   90.00
#
_symmetry.space_group_name_H-M   'P 1'
#
loop_
_entity.id
_entity.type
_entity.pdbx_description
1 polymer ?
#
loop_
_entity_poly.entity_id
_entity_poly.type
_entity_poly.pdbx_seq_one_letter_code
_entity_poly.pdbx_strand_id
1 'polypeptide(L)'
;MQYLVQPLFPHSATSPLRGGNEARVFTISSLNSGFALTAVGNNLQLQQLNWQENANQQWKIIANGDGTYRIANVGSGQVMDVSGGGGEGTPVLVWDWHGGNNQRWRVSEIENGMFRIDSALGGSTLDVFGASVEPGAVIVVWGWNGGDNQRWVLAEVRPESVVYQPRATLFQDANYGGTRQEVGLGSYDINDLTLGNDQVSSLKVPTGVRVTLYEHANFRGRHWSYTQDTPWIGDEPNDLTSGVLVEKVATIYKDVDYQGQAASLGVGRYLMKDIPLANDNISSLKVPQGLVVMLYEHEDFGGDFRSYYQDSPNVGDFNDKTSSIVIKQLGVVIPKDVLRFGGGVQLKGTHGKWLVAESDGRLRADRGAADTWETFTLVRSGGTLDNSLVSFGDIVSLRSTHGKYVTAEANGDASANSPNIGAEQQWQVVRSGATTSSNFLAVGDHISLKSVAHNRYLVAEDNGDANANRDSIGSWETFEVTGVATEATPEEGSGSACGAEACSADACGADACGADACGAAACGAAASLIGVCGVAASGIAICGADVAGIGVCLGRLPGLRPAAWTLAAVRRAAPPLVARRRPASGRAARTLAARRLARRRLAVARCAARRLAARMLAGPTLPVSGAVPPMPAGPMRAGWTPVPPMPARPMSAASTPARRMPAPPTPAPWTSSPSSPASDATARRMAHPAGVSPLPETATRRIPMGPQHYKSSRYVITAPLKDGRELAYNGMSGALAVWTPREAAAFRRVAAEGRCDDLESTADLLYGGYLVPTQVDELEQLHGLYKAHRYDRRTLILTVAPTLACNFACDYCFQGQDKPVQTMGQTVQDAIVAFVERAAPELRHVHIAWYGGEPLLRPGVIEALSDRIIALCDRRGLKYDAMIVTNGYKLTADMARSLAERRVKTVQVTLDGHQEYHDGRRYLLSGGSTFAKIIANLKAVVEAGTGLKLNIRVNIDHRNGAGVYQLIDTLAQEGLAHQDSFRLYFAPVEAMTVGCHSVEEACMGKSEYGRLEAALYRYAFDQGLAALPYPPRFHGSCGAVRPSSFVVVPTGDIHKCWDTVTFPQHAIGSIFDMDAALRSERNARWLRWTPFENESCRNCKLLPNCAGACAYKFLHSGDTRGEAATLPCPSWKYNIKERLLLRAEKMGILRAEDWDVAQACTDPKELCADDHIGGGRALPETMQAYYLAEAV
;
A
#
# COMPACT_ATOMS: atom_id res chain seq x y z
N MET A 1 -19.43 22.04 29.55
CA MET A 1 -19.70 23.42 29.07
C MET A 1 -18.68 23.77 27.99
N GLN A 2 -18.94 24.81 27.20
CA GLN A 2 -18.02 25.37 26.19
C GLN A 2 -16.86 26.13 26.88
N TYR A 3 -15.78 26.64 26.25
CA TYR A 3 -15.60 27.14 24.87
C TYR A 3 -14.15 27.03 24.35
N LEU A 4 -14.03 27.05 23.01
CA LEU A 4 -12.96 27.62 22.17
C LEU A 4 -11.47 27.26 22.41
N VAL A 5 -10.90 26.56 21.42
CA VAL A 5 -9.77 27.07 20.62
C VAL A 5 -10.10 26.84 19.14
N GLN A 6 -9.84 27.84 18.28
CA GLN A 6 -9.80 27.68 16.82
C GLN A 6 -8.35 27.54 16.33
N PRO A 7 -8.11 26.78 15.26
CA PRO A 7 -7.09 27.11 14.28
C PRO A 7 -7.72 27.96 13.16
N LEU A 8 -7.17 29.14 12.90
CA LEU A 8 -7.48 29.94 11.71
C LEU A 8 -6.46 29.60 10.61
N PHE A 9 -6.94 29.12 9.47
CA PHE A 9 -6.37 29.48 8.17
C PHE A 9 -7.46 30.21 7.36
N PRO A 10 -7.08 31.24 6.57
CA PRO A 10 -8.03 32.04 5.83
C PRO A 10 -8.66 31.26 4.68
N HIS A 11 -9.80 31.74 4.19
CA HIS A 11 -10.59 31.05 3.18
C HIS A 11 -9.97 31.12 1.78
N SER A 12 -9.95 29.99 1.07
CA SER A 12 -10.30 30.00 -0.35
C SER A 12 -11.75 30.52 -0.45
N ALA A 13 -11.95 31.68 -1.07
CA ALA A 13 -13.20 32.44 -0.96
C ALA A 13 -14.34 31.92 -1.87
N THR A 14 -14.33 30.64 -2.22
CA THR A 14 -15.15 30.06 -3.30
C THR A 14 -15.82 28.73 -2.98
N SER A 15 -15.90 28.31 -1.71
CA SER A 15 -16.71 27.13 -1.34
C SER A 15 -18.17 27.34 -1.80
N PRO A 16 -18.72 26.50 -2.69
CA PRO A 16 -19.95 26.78 -3.46
C PRO A 16 -21.22 26.91 -2.61
N LEU A 17 -21.16 26.53 -1.33
CA LEU A 17 -22.26 26.62 -0.36
C LEU A 17 -22.28 27.95 0.42
N ARG A 18 -21.31 28.84 0.20
CA ARG A 18 -21.25 30.17 0.84
C ARG A 18 -21.88 31.25 -0.04
N GLY A 19 -23.21 31.31 -0.01
CA GLY A 19 -24.02 32.33 -0.66
C GLY A 19 -25.51 32.17 -0.32
N GLY A 20 -26.37 33.05 -0.84
CA GLY A 20 -27.83 32.90 -0.76
C GLY A 20 -28.29 31.73 -1.63
N ASN A 21 -28.34 30.52 -1.05
CA ASN A 21 -28.19 29.28 -1.82
C ASN A 21 -29.45 28.76 -2.55
N GLU A 22 -30.50 29.56 -2.72
CA GLU A 22 -31.78 29.08 -3.28
C GLU A 22 -31.85 29.09 -4.82
N ALA A 23 -30.93 29.81 -5.48
CA ALA A 23 -30.89 29.96 -6.94
C ALA A 23 -29.86 29.06 -7.66
N ARG A 24 -28.83 28.57 -6.96
CA ARG A 24 -27.71 27.83 -7.57
C ARG A 24 -28.08 26.37 -7.85
N VAL A 25 -27.58 25.83 -8.97
CA VAL A 25 -27.79 24.44 -9.41
C VAL A 25 -26.42 23.77 -9.54
N PHE A 26 -26.33 22.49 -9.19
CA PHE A 26 -25.09 21.72 -9.19
C PHE A 26 -25.26 20.39 -9.89
N THR A 27 -24.18 19.87 -10.48
CA THR A 27 -24.02 18.42 -10.67
C THR A 27 -23.28 17.87 -9.47
N ILE A 28 -23.64 16.66 -9.06
CA ILE A 28 -22.98 15.90 -8.00
C ILE A 28 -22.41 14.66 -8.68
N SER A 29 -21.09 14.49 -8.69
CA SER A 29 -20.43 13.36 -9.37
C SER A 29 -19.55 12.56 -8.43
N SER A 30 -19.53 11.23 -8.57
CA SER A 30 -18.66 10.34 -7.81
C SER A 30 -17.20 10.50 -8.25
N LEU A 31 -16.25 10.60 -7.31
CA LEU A 31 -14.82 10.71 -7.65
C LEU A 31 -14.28 9.39 -8.25
N ASN A 32 -14.78 8.25 -7.78
CA ASN A 32 -14.39 6.90 -8.23
C ASN A 32 -14.70 6.63 -9.72
N SER A 33 -15.80 7.18 -10.24
CA SER A 33 -16.30 6.86 -11.59
C SER A 33 -16.42 8.06 -12.52
N GLY A 34 -16.44 9.28 -11.96
CA GLY A 34 -16.79 10.50 -12.70
C GLY A 34 -18.26 10.59 -13.13
N PHE A 35 -19.11 9.59 -12.83
CA PHE A 35 -20.52 9.59 -13.19
C PHE A 35 -21.35 10.52 -12.31
N ALA A 36 -22.40 11.07 -12.89
CA ALA A 36 -23.29 12.03 -12.25
C ALA A 36 -24.45 11.33 -11.50
N LEU A 37 -24.77 11.89 -10.34
CA LEU A 37 -25.88 11.51 -9.49
C LEU A 37 -27.21 11.78 -10.21
N THR A 38 -27.95 10.71 -10.52
CA THR A 38 -29.08 10.76 -11.45
C THR A 38 -30.33 10.15 -10.84
N ALA A 39 -31.42 10.94 -10.76
CA ALA A 39 -32.74 10.41 -10.41
C ALA A 39 -33.31 9.64 -11.60
N VAL A 40 -33.75 8.39 -11.37
CA VAL A 40 -34.26 7.49 -12.41
C VAL A 40 -35.64 6.91 -12.06
N GLY A 41 -36.42 6.58 -13.09
CA GLY A 41 -37.62 5.74 -13.01
C GLY A 41 -38.71 6.21 -12.03
N ASN A 42 -39.56 7.15 -12.44
CA ASN A 42 -40.75 7.60 -11.70
C ASN A 42 -40.49 7.83 -10.19
N ASN A 43 -39.38 8.48 -9.86
CA ASN A 43 -38.98 8.89 -8.51
C ASN A 43 -38.60 7.75 -7.54
N LEU A 44 -38.27 6.54 -8.03
CA LEU A 44 -38.03 5.37 -7.17
C LEU A 44 -36.57 5.09 -6.81
N GLN A 45 -35.57 5.65 -7.51
CA GLN A 45 -34.16 5.39 -7.19
C GLN A 45 -33.19 6.49 -7.66
N LEU A 46 -32.05 6.60 -6.96
CA LEU A 46 -30.85 7.29 -7.44
C LEU A 46 -29.81 6.29 -7.95
N GLN A 47 -29.21 6.60 -9.10
CA GLN A 47 -28.12 5.84 -9.71
C GLN A 47 -27.00 6.79 -10.17
N GLN A 48 -25.78 6.30 -10.32
CA GLN A 48 -24.74 7.00 -11.08
C GLN A 48 -24.94 6.73 -12.57
N LEU A 49 -24.95 7.77 -13.42
CA LEU A 49 -25.04 7.62 -14.87
C LEU A 49 -24.12 8.61 -15.61
N ASN A 50 -23.94 8.38 -16.92
CA ASN A 50 -23.27 9.31 -17.82
C ASN A 50 -23.88 10.71 -17.67
N TRP A 51 -23.05 11.76 -17.61
CA TRP A 51 -23.54 13.13 -17.55
C TRP A 51 -24.09 13.53 -18.93
N GLN A 52 -25.41 13.77 -18.99
CA GLN A 52 -26.18 14.12 -20.19
C GLN A 52 -26.76 15.54 -20.10
N GLU A 53 -26.36 16.32 -19.10
CA GLU A 53 -26.83 17.70 -18.84
C GLU A 53 -28.34 17.82 -18.55
N ASN A 54 -29.02 16.70 -18.34
CA ASN A 54 -30.46 16.61 -18.09
C ASN A 54 -30.85 17.08 -16.68
N ALA A 55 -32.06 17.64 -16.54
CA ALA A 55 -32.56 18.18 -15.27
C ALA A 55 -32.65 17.13 -14.13
N ASN A 56 -32.83 15.85 -14.45
CA ASN A 56 -32.83 14.76 -13.45
C ASN A 56 -31.43 14.44 -12.87
N GLN A 57 -30.38 15.05 -13.41
CA GLN A 57 -28.99 14.98 -12.92
C GLN A 57 -28.53 16.27 -12.23
N GLN A 58 -29.41 17.27 -12.18
CA GLN A 58 -29.15 18.61 -11.66
C GLN A 58 -29.78 18.78 -10.27
N TRP A 59 -29.07 19.44 -9.36
CA TRP A 59 -29.37 19.45 -7.92
C TRP A 59 -29.24 20.85 -7.30
N LYS A 60 -30.25 21.29 -6.55
CA LYS A 60 -30.21 22.51 -5.72
C LYS A 60 -29.89 22.12 -4.28
N ILE A 61 -28.82 22.67 -3.72
CA ILE A 61 -28.36 22.36 -2.35
C ILE A 61 -28.81 23.48 -1.41
N ILE A 62 -30.03 23.35 -0.89
CA ILE A 62 -30.73 24.43 -0.19
C ILE A 62 -30.54 24.28 1.33
N ALA A 63 -30.09 25.33 2.01
CA ALA A 63 -29.90 25.31 3.45
C ALA A 63 -31.23 25.23 4.23
N ASN A 64 -31.23 24.52 5.35
CA ASN A 64 -32.38 24.40 6.27
C ASN A 64 -32.27 25.33 7.51
N GLY A 65 -31.16 26.06 7.65
CA GLY A 65 -30.91 26.98 8.77
C GLY A 65 -30.40 26.33 10.07
N ASP A 66 -30.46 25.00 10.17
CA ASP A 66 -30.02 24.19 11.33
C ASP A 66 -28.60 23.61 11.18
N GLY A 67 -27.87 23.99 10.14
CA GLY A 67 -26.59 23.39 9.74
C GLY A 67 -26.72 22.16 8.84
N THR A 68 -27.94 21.81 8.41
CA THR A 68 -28.20 20.83 7.34
C THR A 68 -28.69 21.51 6.06
N TYR A 69 -28.65 20.75 4.97
CA TYR A 69 -29.18 21.08 3.66
C TYR A 69 -30.26 20.06 3.27
N ARG A 70 -31.17 20.46 2.37
CA ARG A 70 -31.99 19.57 1.56
C ARG A 70 -31.51 19.65 0.13
N ILE A 71 -31.29 18.51 -0.52
CA ILE A 71 -30.73 18.44 -1.87
C ILE A 71 -31.87 18.10 -2.83
N ALA A 72 -32.38 19.09 -3.56
CA ALA A 72 -33.55 18.96 -4.41
C ALA A 72 -33.16 18.74 -5.89
N ASN A 73 -33.75 17.73 -6.53
CA ASN A 73 -33.58 17.46 -7.94
C ASN A 73 -34.30 18.52 -8.79
N VAL A 74 -33.68 19.03 -9.86
CA VAL A 74 -34.31 20.04 -10.73
C VAL A 74 -35.39 19.42 -11.63
N GLY A 75 -35.21 18.17 -12.05
CA GLY A 75 -36.13 17.47 -12.95
C GLY A 75 -37.47 17.08 -12.31
N SER A 76 -37.45 16.56 -11.07
CA SER A 76 -38.67 16.19 -10.34
C SER A 76 -39.13 17.21 -9.30
N GLY A 77 -38.29 18.18 -8.92
CA GLY A 77 -38.54 19.12 -7.81
C GLY A 77 -38.45 18.50 -6.41
N GLN A 78 -38.28 17.18 -6.31
CA GLN A 78 -38.25 16.40 -5.09
C GLN A 78 -36.85 16.35 -4.45
N VAL A 79 -36.77 16.00 -3.16
CA VAL A 79 -35.52 15.95 -2.39
C VAL A 79 -34.90 14.55 -2.35
N MET A 80 -33.57 14.50 -2.26
CA MET A 80 -32.81 13.29 -1.96
C MET A 80 -33.21 12.74 -0.59
N ASP A 81 -33.65 11.48 -0.57
CA ASP A 81 -34.27 10.82 0.59
C ASP A 81 -33.69 9.40 0.79
N VAL A 82 -33.32 9.07 2.04
CA VAL A 82 -32.89 7.72 2.43
C VAL A 82 -34.11 6.82 2.70
N SER A 83 -34.39 5.91 1.77
CA SER A 83 -35.59 5.06 1.77
C SER A 83 -35.81 4.31 3.10
N GLY A 84 -37.05 4.29 3.58
CA GLY A 84 -37.45 3.43 4.71
C GLY A 84 -36.87 3.76 6.10
N GLY A 85 -36.04 4.79 6.25
CA GLY A 85 -35.53 5.26 7.56
C GLY A 85 -34.04 5.03 7.83
N GLY A 86 -33.33 4.33 6.94
CA GLY A 86 -31.87 4.33 6.87
C GLY A 86 -31.09 3.28 7.66
N GLY A 87 -29.85 3.08 7.20
CA GLY A 87 -28.89 2.05 7.60
C GLY A 87 -27.89 1.81 6.46
N GLU A 88 -26.73 1.20 6.72
CA GLU A 88 -25.74 0.93 5.67
C GLU A 88 -26.34 0.04 4.55
N GLY A 89 -26.09 0.39 3.29
CA GLY A 89 -26.66 -0.27 2.11
C GLY A 89 -28.05 0.19 1.70
N THR A 90 -28.69 1.08 2.47
CA THR A 90 -30.05 1.57 2.17
C THR A 90 -30.04 2.43 0.89
N PRO A 91 -30.85 2.10 -0.14
CA PRO A 91 -30.95 2.91 -1.35
C PRO A 91 -31.45 4.33 -1.08
N VAL A 92 -30.84 5.28 -1.76
CA VAL A 92 -31.29 6.68 -1.79
C VAL A 92 -32.21 6.86 -3.01
N LEU A 93 -33.26 7.64 -2.85
CA LEU A 93 -34.25 7.95 -3.89
C LEU A 93 -34.58 9.45 -3.88
N VAL A 94 -35.58 9.87 -4.65
CA VAL A 94 -36.11 11.24 -4.58
C VAL A 94 -37.57 11.22 -4.12
N TRP A 95 -37.93 12.08 -3.17
CA TRP A 95 -39.27 12.10 -2.57
C TRP A 95 -39.76 13.51 -2.23
N ASP A 96 -41.05 13.66 -1.96
CA ASP A 96 -41.64 14.94 -1.55
C ASP A 96 -41.08 15.41 -0.20
N TRP A 97 -40.68 16.68 -0.11
CA TRP A 97 -40.09 17.24 1.11
C TRP A 97 -41.12 17.30 2.26
N HIS A 98 -40.94 16.41 3.23
CA HIS A 98 -41.67 16.38 4.50
C HIS A 98 -40.76 16.77 5.69
N GLY A 99 -39.48 17.07 5.44
CA GLY A 99 -38.55 17.62 6.42
C GLY A 99 -37.99 16.64 7.45
N GLY A 100 -38.14 15.33 7.22
CA GLY A 100 -37.57 14.29 8.08
C GLY A 100 -36.04 14.23 7.99
N ASN A 101 -35.40 13.58 8.97
CA ASN A 101 -33.94 13.45 9.00
C ASN A 101 -33.37 12.60 7.85
N ASN A 102 -34.19 11.73 7.26
CA ASN A 102 -33.93 10.98 6.03
C ASN A 102 -33.76 11.89 4.79
N GLN A 103 -34.25 13.13 4.83
CA GLN A 103 -34.17 14.12 3.75
C GLN A 103 -33.16 15.25 4.01
N ARG A 104 -32.50 15.23 5.18
CA ARG A 104 -31.53 16.25 5.60
C ARG A 104 -30.12 15.70 5.47
N TRP A 105 -29.23 16.53 4.93
CA TRP A 105 -27.85 16.16 4.60
C TRP A 105 -26.87 17.21 5.14
N ARG A 106 -25.68 16.79 5.55
CA ARG A 106 -24.57 17.68 5.89
C ARG A 106 -23.51 17.55 4.81
N VAL A 107 -23.37 18.58 3.99
CA VAL A 107 -22.34 18.65 2.95
C VAL A 107 -21.11 19.31 3.55
N SER A 108 -20.00 18.57 3.58
CA SER A 108 -18.73 18.98 4.21
C SER A 108 -17.60 18.87 3.20
N GLU A 109 -16.80 19.92 3.02
CA GLU A 109 -15.59 19.87 2.21
C GLU A 109 -14.50 19.08 2.96
N ILE A 110 -13.79 18.19 2.24
CA ILE A 110 -12.72 17.33 2.80
C ILE A 110 -11.37 17.98 2.50
N GLU A 111 -11.04 18.07 1.22
CA GLU A 111 -9.79 18.57 0.66
C GLU A 111 -10.01 18.95 -0.81
N ASN A 112 -9.37 20.01 -1.30
CA ASN A 112 -9.30 20.37 -2.72
C ASN A 112 -10.63 20.33 -3.51
N GLY A 113 -11.73 20.83 -2.92
CA GLY A 113 -13.05 20.85 -3.54
C GLY A 113 -13.76 19.50 -3.60
N MET A 114 -13.26 18.47 -2.92
CA MET A 114 -13.95 17.19 -2.72
C MET A 114 -14.89 17.29 -1.51
N PHE A 115 -16.13 16.83 -1.66
CA PHE A 115 -17.15 16.88 -0.62
C PHE A 115 -17.54 15.50 -0.12
N ARG A 116 -17.93 15.46 1.14
CA ARG A 116 -18.65 14.37 1.81
C ARG A 116 -20.09 14.80 2.02
N ILE A 117 -21.04 13.89 1.80
CA ILE A 117 -22.48 14.17 1.92
C ILE A 117 -23.07 13.23 2.97
N ASP A 118 -23.01 13.63 4.24
CA ASP A 118 -23.49 12.84 5.38
C ASP A 118 -25.01 12.90 5.53
N SER A 119 -25.67 11.78 5.81
CA SER A 119 -27.09 11.78 6.19
C SER A 119 -27.27 12.31 7.61
N ALA A 120 -28.29 13.15 7.83
CA ALA A 120 -28.63 13.66 9.17
C ALA A 120 -29.27 12.60 10.09
N LEU A 121 -29.60 11.41 9.57
CA LEU A 121 -29.87 10.22 10.38
C LEU A 121 -28.64 9.81 11.21
N GLY A 122 -27.43 10.11 10.72
CA GLY A 122 -26.16 9.90 11.40
C GLY A 122 -25.46 8.59 11.04
N GLY A 123 -24.13 8.59 11.17
CA GLY A 123 -23.28 7.40 10.95
C GLY A 123 -22.93 7.10 9.49
N SER A 124 -23.80 7.43 8.53
CA SER A 124 -23.62 7.09 7.11
C SER A 124 -23.50 8.31 6.18
N THR A 125 -22.70 8.16 5.12
CA THR A 125 -22.49 9.08 4.00
C THR A 125 -23.18 8.57 2.73
N LEU A 126 -23.43 9.43 1.76
CA LEU A 126 -23.77 9.06 0.37
C LEU A 126 -22.62 8.25 -0.25
N ASP A 127 -22.95 7.13 -0.91
CA ASP A 127 -22.00 6.12 -1.39
C ASP A 127 -22.50 5.49 -2.72
N VAL A 128 -21.60 5.27 -3.68
CA VAL A 128 -21.88 4.43 -4.87
C VAL A 128 -21.70 2.95 -4.51
N PHE A 129 -22.80 2.20 -4.54
CA PHE A 129 -22.87 0.82 -4.07
C PHE A 129 -21.77 -0.08 -4.68
N GLY A 130 -21.10 -0.84 -3.81
CA GLY A 130 -20.01 -1.75 -4.18
C GLY A 130 -18.77 -1.07 -4.75
N ALA A 131 -18.61 0.24 -4.56
CA ALA A 131 -17.59 1.07 -5.20
C ALA A 131 -17.57 0.93 -6.74
N SER A 132 -18.75 0.74 -7.34
CA SER A 132 -18.87 0.49 -8.78
C SER A 132 -18.36 1.66 -9.64
N VAL A 133 -17.71 1.32 -10.76
CA VAL A 133 -17.33 2.23 -11.85
C VAL A 133 -18.20 2.05 -13.10
N GLU A 134 -19.35 1.38 -12.97
CA GLU A 134 -20.28 1.12 -14.07
C GLU A 134 -21.52 2.05 -14.01
N PRO A 135 -22.05 2.52 -15.16
CA PRO A 135 -23.27 3.32 -15.20
C PRO A 135 -24.50 2.46 -14.84
N GLY A 136 -25.43 3.04 -14.08
CA GLY A 136 -26.61 2.38 -13.54
C GLY A 136 -26.41 1.83 -12.12
N ALA A 137 -25.20 1.92 -11.54
CA ALA A 137 -24.98 1.50 -10.16
C ALA A 137 -25.79 2.36 -9.18
N VAL A 138 -26.43 1.70 -8.23
CA VAL A 138 -27.36 2.30 -7.25
C VAL A 138 -26.58 3.15 -6.25
N ILE A 139 -27.19 4.27 -5.85
CA ILE A 139 -26.69 5.11 -4.77
C ILE A 139 -27.32 4.67 -3.46
N VAL A 140 -26.47 4.46 -2.46
CA VAL A 140 -26.87 4.06 -1.10
C VAL A 140 -26.34 5.07 -0.08
N VAL A 141 -26.69 4.87 1.19
CA VAL A 141 -25.87 5.39 2.29
C VAL A 141 -25.03 4.26 2.89
N TRP A 142 -23.77 4.55 3.21
CA TRP A 142 -22.82 3.59 3.83
C TRP A 142 -21.96 4.27 4.89
N GLY A 143 -21.34 3.51 5.80
CA GLY A 143 -20.41 4.02 6.79
C GLY A 143 -19.17 4.64 6.14
N TRP A 144 -18.74 5.81 6.61
CA TRP A 144 -17.58 6.51 6.03
C TRP A 144 -16.28 5.70 6.19
N ASN A 145 -15.74 5.21 5.08
CA ASN A 145 -14.46 4.52 4.97
C ASN A 145 -13.38 5.38 4.27
N GLY A 146 -13.80 6.43 3.54
CA GLY A 146 -12.90 7.40 2.89
C GLY A 146 -12.42 7.02 1.48
N GLY A 147 -12.97 5.95 0.89
CA GLY A 147 -12.79 5.58 -0.50
C GLY A 147 -13.48 6.55 -1.47
N ASP A 148 -13.04 6.56 -2.73
CA ASP A 148 -13.46 7.56 -3.71
C ASP A 148 -14.93 7.42 -4.14
N ASN A 149 -15.58 6.29 -3.85
CA ASN A 149 -17.00 6.05 -4.08
C ASN A 149 -17.90 6.79 -3.06
N GLN A 150 -17.30 7.37 -2.02
CA GLN A 150 -17.93 8.21 -1.00
C GLN A 150 -17.53 9.70 -1.10
N ARG A 151 -16.64 10.03 -2.04
CA ARG A 151 -16.16 11.39 -2.30
C ARG A 151 -16.88 11.97 -3.51
N TRP A 152 -17.43 13.16 -3.33
CA TRP A 152 -18.35 13.77 -4.28
C TRP A 152 -17.83 15.10 -4.79
N VAL A 153 -17.78 15.27 -6.10
CA VAL A 153 -17.49 16.53 -6.77
C VAL A 153 -18.81 17.30 -6.89
N LEU A 154 -18.84 18.55 -6.42
CA LEU A 154 -19.94 19.49 -6.61
C LEU A 154 -19.48 20.57 -7.57
N ALA A 155 -19.95 20.54 -8.82
CA ALA A 155 -19.67 21.56 -9.82
C ALA A 155 -20.95 22.35 -10.15
N GLU A 156 -20.86 23.68 -10.22
CA GLU A 156 -22.02 24.52 -10.52
C GLU A 156 -22.46 24.38 -11.98
N VAL A 157 -23.74 24.03 -12.16
CA VAL A 157 -24.41 24.03 -13.46
C VAL A 157 -24.87 25.46 -13.71
N ARG A 158 -24.25 26.12 -14.70
CA ARG A 158 -24.54 27.52 -15.05
C ARG A 158 -26.05 27.66 -15.37
N PRO A 159 -26.81 28.49 -14.62
CA PRO A 159 -28.25 28.56 -14.79
C PRO A 159 -28.61 29.53 -15.92
N GLU A 160 -28.68 29.04 -17.16
CA GLU A 160 -29.57 29.61 -18.18
C GLU A 160 -30.02 28.55 -19.20
N SER A 161 -31.22 28.73 -19.73
CA SER A 161 -32.12 27.74 -20.35
C SER A 161 -31.54 26.72 -21.35
N VAL A 162 -31.91 25.45 -21.16
CA VAL A 162 -31.82 24.30 -22.09
C VAL A 162 -30.42 23.68 -22.28
N VAL A 163 -30.40 22.34 -22.37
CA VAL A 163 -29.24 21.42 -22.55
C VAL A 163 -28.11 22.03 -23.40
N TYR A 164 -26.90 22.14 -22.83
CA TYR A 164 -25.73 22.71 -23.50
C TYR A 164 -25.05 21.68 -24.42
N GLN A 165 -25.72 21.36 -25.53
CA GLN A 165 -25.05 20.76 -26.68
C GLN A 165 -24.44 21.87 -27.55
N PRO A 166 -23.16 22.25 -27.37
CA PRO A 166 -22.55 23.25 -28.22
C PRO A 166 -22.48 22.71 -29.64
N ARG A 167 -23.11 23.44 -30.57
CA ARG A 167 -23.08 23.16 -31.99
C ARG A 167 -22.21 24.18 -32.68
N ALA A 168 -21.15 23.74 -33.35
CA ALA A 168 -20.50 24.57 -34.34
C ALA A 168 -21.41 24.70 -35.56
N THR A 169 -21.39 25.85 -36.21
CA THR A 169 -22.11 26.04 -37.48
C THR A 169 -21.09 26.24 -38.59
N LEU A 170 -21.07 25.31 -39.55
CA LEU A 170 -20.28 25.38 -40.77
C LEU A 170 -21.10 26.10 -41.85
N PHE A 171 -20.45 26.90 -42.68
CA PHE A 171 -21.06 27.72 -43.72
C PHE A 171 -20.35 27.54 -45.06
N GLN A 172 -21.15 27.50 -46.13
CA GLN A 172 -20.66 27.31 -47.50
C GLN A 172 -19.92 28.53 -48.04
N ASP A 173 -20.36 29.75 -47.71
CA ASP A 173 -19.69 30.97 -48.14
C ASP A 173 -18.86 31.60 -47.00
N ALA A 174 -17.93 32.49 -47.38
CA ALA A 174 -17.27 33.39 -46.43
C ALA A 174 -18.27 34.32 -45.70
N ASN A 175 -17.86 34.86 -44.56
CA ASN A 175 -18.64 35.76 -43.69
C ASN A 175 -19.99 35.18 -43.23
N TYR A 176 -20.06 33.85 -43.04
CA TYR A 176 -21.24 33.12 -42.58
C TYR A 176 -22.43 33.13 -43.56
N GLY A 177 -22.14 33.18 -44.87
CA GLY A 177 -23.14 33.11 -45.94
C GLY A 177 -23.46 31.69 -46.41
N GLY A 178 -24.23 31.59 -47.50
CA GLY A 178 -24.51 30.35 -48.20
C GLY A 178 -25.38 29.35 -47.43
N THR A 179 -25.28 28.08 -47.82
CA THR A 179 -25.85 26.95 -47.07
C THR A 179 -25.13 26.82 -45.72
N ARG A 180 -25.83 26.38 -44.67
CA ARG A 180 -25.24 26.15 -43.34
C ARG A 180 -25.60 24.79 -42.78
N GLN A 181 -24.69 24.19 -42.02
CA GLN A 181 -24.92 22.96 -41.25
C GLN A 181 -24.51 23.16 -39.80
N GLU A 182 -25.32 22.66 -38.87
CA GLU A 182 -24.97 22.57 -37.45
C GLU A 182 -24.38 21.18 -37.16
N VAL A 183 -23.18 21.14 -36.62
CA VAL A 183 -22.50 19.93 -36.14
C VAL A 183 -22.32 20.03 -34.62
N GLY A 184 -22.70 18.97 -33.91
CA GLY A 184 -22.53 18.87 -32.45
C GLY A 184 -21.12 18.41 -32.09
N LEU A 185 -20.94 17.93 -30.86
CA LEU A 185 -19.71 17.23 -30.45
C LEU A 185 -19.69 15.83 -31.08
N GLY A 186 -18.57 15.47 -31.73
CA GLY A 186 -18.45 14.21 -32.46
C GLY A 186 -17.48 14.30 -33.63
N SER A 187 -17.50 13.27 -34.46
CA SER A 187 -16.74 13.17 -35.71
C SER A 187 -17.73 13.01 -36.86
N TYR A 188 -17.53 13.77 -37.94
CA TYR A 188 -18.39 13.85 -39.11
C TYR A 188 -17.55 13.64 -40.37
N ASP A 189 -17.86 12.62 -41.16
CA ASP A 189 -17.15 12.30 -42.40
C ASP A 189 -17.91 12.87 -43.62
N ILE A 190 -17.37 12.69 -44.83
CA ILE A 190 -17.95 13.14 -46.12
C ILE A 190 -19.46 12.87 -46.26
N ASN A 191 -19.95 11.74 -45.75
CA ASN A 191 -21.37 11.34 -45.86
C ASN A 191 -22.27 12.04 -44.82
N ASP A 192 -21.70 12.61 -43.76
CA ASP A 192 -22.43 13.34 -42.71
C ASP A 192 -22.52 14.85 -43.01
N LEU A 193 -21.76 15.34 -43.99
CA LEU A 193 -21.71 16.76 -44.38
C LEU A 193 -22.80 17.09 -45.42
N THR A 194 -23.96 17.58 -44.94
CA THR A 194 -25.07 18.04 -45.77
C THR A 194 -24.77 19.33 -46.55
N LEU A 195 -23.64 19.99 -46.28
CA LEU A 195 -23.05 21.04 -47.12
C LEU A 195 -22.49 20.50 -48.45
N GLY A 196 -22.19 19.21 -48.53
CA GLY A 196 -21.38 18.61 -49.59
C GLY A 196 -19.89 18.53 -49.20
N ASN A 197 -19.16 17.69 -49.91
CA ASN A 197 -17.70 17.57 -49.78
C ASN A 197 -17.02 18.84 -50.32
N ASP A 198 -15.95 19.29 -49.67
CA ASP A 198 -15.10 20.39 -50.17
C ASP A 198 -15.89 21.70 -50.38
N GLN A 199 -16.75 22.04 -49.41
CA GLN A 199 -17.70 23.18 -49.45
C GLN A 199 -17.78 23.96 -48.12
N VAL A 200 -16.69 24.08 -47.37
CA VAL A 200 -16.64 24.87 -46.13
C VAL A 200 -15.74 26.09 -46.34
N SER A 201 -16.29 27.29 -46.10
CA SER A 201 -15.59 28.58 -46.26
C SER A 201 -15.52 29.41 -44.97
N SER A 202 -16.49 29.24 -44.05
CA SER A 202 -16.49 29.91 -42.74
C SER A 202 -17.18 29.08 -41.67
N LEU A 203 -16.89 29.35 -40.38
CA LEU A 203 -17.52 28.63 -39.28
C LEU A 203 -17.68 29.46 -38.01
N LYS A 204 -18.70 29.11 -37.22
CA LYS A 204 -18.91 29.62 -35.85
C LYS A 204 -18.65 28.54 -34.83
N VAL A 205 -17.93 28.88 -33.78
CA VAL A 205 -17.39 27.93 -32.79
C VAL A 205 -17.80 28.35 -31.37
N PRO A 206 -18.63 27.56 -30.67
CA PRO A 206 -19.00 27.84 -29.30
C PRO A 206 -17.81 27.93 -28.34
N THR A 207 -17.88 28.81 -27.35
CA THR A 207 -16.83 28.99 -26.35
C THR A 207 -16.50 27.67 -25.63
N GLY A 208 -15.23 27.28 -25.65
CA GLY A 208 -14.76 26.02 -25.05
C GLY A 208 -14.94 24.79 -25.96
N VAL A 209 -15.14 24.99 -27.26
CA VAL A 209 -15.10 23.95 -28.29
C VAL A 209 -13.92 24.20 -29.25
N ARG A 210 -13.33 23.12 -29.77
CA ARG A 210 -12.45 23.13 -30.94
C ARG A 210 -13.14 22.39 -32.08
N VAL A 211 -13.04 22.96 -33.28
CA VAL A 211 -13.42 22.35 -34.55
C VAL A 211 -12.15 22.12 -35.36
N THR A 212 -11.93 20.90 -35.82
CA THR A 212 -10.81 20.53 -36.70
C THR A 212 -11.36 20.06 -38.04
N LEU A 213 -11.03 20.79 -39.10
CA LEU A 213 -11.36 20.45 -40.48
C LEU A 213 -10.25 19.57 -41.08
N TYR A 214 -10.60 18.57 -41.88
CA TYR A 214 -9.69 17.62 -42.51
C TYR A 214 -9.83 17.64 -44.03
N GLU A 215 -8.71 17.55 -44.73
CA GLU A 215 -8.60 17.63 -46.19
C GLU A 215 -9.22 16.43 -46.92
N HIS A 216 -9.25 15.25 -46.28
CA HIS A 216 -9.77 14.01 -46.88
C HIS A 216 -10.69 13.24 -45.92
N ALA A 217 -11.65 12.53 -46.51
CA ALA A 217 -12.56 11.62 -45.83
C ALA A 217 -11.83 10.58 -44.95
N ASN A 218 -12.52 10.05 -43.94
CA ASN A 218 -11.95 9.23 -42.86
C ASN A 218 -10.88 9.97 -42.04
N PHE A 219 -10.96 11.31 -41.95
CA PHE A 219 -10.07 12.19 -41.16
C PHE A 219 -8.60 12.08 -41.57
N ARG A 220 -8.34 12.25 -42.88
CA ARG A 220 -7.02 12.09 -43.53
C ARG A 220 -6.57 13.39 -44.21
N GLY A 221 -5.34 13.42 -44.72
CA GLY A 221 -4.75 14.59 -45.37
C GLY A 221 -4.28 15.66 -44.37
N ARG A 222 -4.16 16.92 -44.82
CA ARG A 222 -3.92 18.08 -43.93
C ARG A 222 -5.13 18.35 -43.03
N HIS A 223 -4.92 19.08 -41.95
CA HIS A 223 -6.00 19.48 -41.04
C HIS A 223 -5.76 20.86 -40.42
N TRP A 224 -6.84 21.55 -40.06
CA TRP A 224 -6.82 22.94 -39.55
C TRP A 224 -7.79 23.09 -38.37
N SER A 225 -7.35 23.70 -37.27
CA SER A 225 -8.08 23.77 -36.00
C SER A 225 -8.53 25.19 -35.65
N TYR A 226 -9.78 25.34 -35.21
CA TYR A 226 -10.43 26.61 -34.88
C TYR A 226 -11.12 26.53 -33.51
N THR A 227 -10.94 27.56 -32.67
CA THR A 227 -11.53 27.66 -31.31
C THR A 227 -12.39 28.91 -31.11
N GLN A 228 -12.66 29.65 -32.19
CA GLN A 228 -13.42 30.90 -32.20
C GLN A 228 -14.13 31.09 -33.55
N ASP A 229 -15.17 31.93 -33.57
CA ASP A 229 -15.87 32.36 -34.79
C ASP A 229 -14.87 32.89 -35.84
N THR A 230 -14.91 32.28 -37.02
CA THR A 230 -13.92 32.46 -38.09
C THR A 230 -14.65 32.75 -39.41
N PRO A 231 -14.68 34.03 -39.85
CA PRO A 231 -15.46 34.46 -41.03
C PRO A 231 -14.80 34.09 -42.37
N TRP A 232 -13.52 33.68 -42.35
CA TRP A 232 -12.81 33.11 -43.50
C TRP A 232 -11.81 32.09 -42.94
N ILE A 233 -11.87 30.84 -43.39
CA ILE A 233 -10.98 29.79 -42.84
C ILE A 233 -9.53 29.87 -43.34
N GLY A 234 -9.30 30.62 -44.42
CA GLY A 234 -8.00 30.78 -45.07
C GLY A 234 -7.94 30.08 -46.42
N ASP A 235 -7.05 30.56 -47.28
CA ASP A 235 -7.01 30.19 -48.71
C ASP A 235 -6.55 28.74 -48.96
N GLU A 236 -5.94 28.09 -47.95
CA GLU A 236 -5.54 26.67 -48.00
C GLU A 236 -6.65 25.67 -47.59
N PRO A 237 -7.38 25.84 -46.46
CA PRO A 237 -8.48 24.95 -46.07
C PRO A 237 -9.80 25.17 -46.83
N ASN A 238 -9.98 26.35 -47.45
CA ASN A 238 -11.20 26.70 -48.15
C ASN A 238 -11.52 25.72 -49.28
N ASP A 239 -12.77 25.22 -49.31
CA ASP A 239 -13.24 24.27 -50.33
C ASP A 239 -12.32 23.04 -50.51
N LEU A 240 -11.73 22.56 -49.40
CA LEU A 240 -11.01 21.26 -49.30
C LEU A 240 -11.46 20.44 -48.08
N THR A 241 -12.52 20.84 -47.38
CA THR A 241 -12.97 20.12 -46.17
C THR A 241 -13.81 18.89 -46.54
N SER A 242 -13.24 17.70 -46.31
CA SER A 242 -13.89 16.40 -46.49
C SER A 242 -14.26 15.69 -45.17
N GLY A 243 -13.85 16.22 -44.01
CA GLY A 243 -14.20 15.67 -42.69
C GLY A 243 -14.03 16.69 -41.55
N VAL A 244 -14.77 16.52 -40.46
CA VAL A 244 -14.83 17.49 -39.35
C VAL A 244 -14.89 16.79 -37.97
N LEU A 245 -13.97 17.15 -37.07
CA LEU A 245 -13.96 16.73 -35.66
C LEU A 245 -14.34 17.91 -34.75
N VAL A 246 -15.19 17.68 -33.75
CA VAL A 246 -15.69 18.71 -32.83
C VAL A 246 -15.61 18.22 -31.37
N GLU A 247 -14.82 18.90 -30.53
CA GLU A 247 -14.48 18.48 -29.17
C GLU A 247 -14.57 19.62 -28.13
N LYS A 248 -14.81 19.30 -26.85
CA LYS A 248 -14.71 20.28 -25.74
C LYS A 248 -13.23 20.48 -25.39
N VAL A 249 -12.77 21.74 -25.25
CA VAL A 249 -11.38 22.09 -24.90
C VAL A 249 -11.31 23.05 -23.70
N ALA A 250 -10.51 22.70 -22.69
CA ALA A 250 -10.19 23.62 -21.61
C ALA A 250 -9.16 24.65 -22.08
N THR A 251 -9.25 25.89 -21.59
CA THR A 251 -8.27 26.94 -21.95
C THR A 251 -7.55 27.41 -20.70
N ILE A 252 -6.26 27.13 -20.63
CA ILE A 252 -5.37 27.60 -19.56
C ILE A 252 -4.72 28.93 -19.97
N TYR A 253 -4.47 29.78 -18.98
CA TYR A 253 -3.98 31.14 -19.16
C TYR A 253 -2.79 31.40 -18.23
N LYS A 254 -1.80 32.11 -18.80
CA LYS A 254 -0.58 32.50 -18.08
C LYS A 254 -0.89 33.41 -16.91
N ASP A 255 -1.67 34.46 -17.14
CA ASP A 255 -1.97 35.50 -16.15
C ASP A 255 -3.37 35.29 -15.53
N VAL A 256 -3.67 36.00 -14.44
CA VAL A 256 -4.97 35.93 -13.74
C VAL A 256 -6.12 36.50 -14.59
N ASP A 257 -7.37 36.27 -14.18
CA ASP A 257 -8.59 36.78 -14.81
C ASP A 257 -8.70 36.47 -16.32
N TYR A 258 -8.16 35.31 -16.72
CA TYR A 258 -8.15 34.79 -18.09
C TYR A 258 -7.38 35.67 -19.09
N GLN A 259 -6.29 36.29 -18.64
CA GLN A 259 -5.46 37.20 -19.43
C GLN A 259 -4.13 36.56 -19.87
N GLY A 260 -3.43 37.26 -20.76
CA GLY A 260 -2.09 36.90 -21.20
C GLY A 260 -2.05 35.82 -22.29
N GLN A 261 -0.92 35.12 -22.34
CA GLN A 261 -0.72 33.97 -23.23
C GLN A 261 -1.62 32.81 -22.77
N ALA A 262 -2.15 32.04 -23.71
CA ALA A 262 -3.12 30.98 -23.42
C ALA A 262 -2.91 29.75 -24.31
N ALA A 263 -3.36 28.58 -23.83
CA ALA A 263 -3.37 27.34 -24.58
C ALA A 263 -4.74 26.64 -24.43
N SER A 264 -5.33 26.18 -25.54
CA SER A 264 -6.57 25.40 -25.54
C SER A 264 -6.25 23.91 -25.72
N LEU A 265 -6.52 23.13 -24.68
CA LEU A 265 -6.14 21.73 -24.54
C LEU A 265 -7.40 20.84 -24.54
N GLY A 266 -7.32 19.72 -25.25
CA GLY A 266 -8.40 18.71 -25.29
C GLY A 266 -8.30 17.75 -24.11
N VAL A 267 -8.97 16.60 -24.23
CA VAL A 267 -8.80 15.50 -23.26
C VAL A 267 -7.49 14.77 -23.52
N GLY A 268 -6.67 14.60 -22.47
CA GLY A 268 -5.37 13.94 -22.54
C GLY A 268 -4.41 14.34 -21.43
N ARG A 269 -3.15 13.90 -21.55
CA ARG A 269 -2.03 14.31 -20.70
C ARG A 269 -1.09 15.26 -21.44
N TYR A 270 -0.62 16.30 -20.75
CA TYR A 270 0.27 17.32 -21.30
C TYR A 270 1.42 17.61 -20.34
N LEU A 271 2.62 17.77 -20.88
CA LEU A 271 3.78 18.33 -20.17
C LEU A 271 3.93 19.80 -20.59
N MET A 272 4.48 20.66 -19.73
CA MET A 272 4.58 22.09 -20.03
C MET A 272 5.45 22.41 -21.25
N LYS A 273 6.43 21.55 -21.56
CA LYS A 273 7.25 21.66 -22.78
C LYS A 273 6.48 21.42 -24.09
N ASP A 274 5.33 20.76 -24.03
CA ASP A 274 4.53 20.34 -25.19
C ASP A 274 3.36 21.31 -25.50
N ILE A 275 3.26 22.43 -24.77
CA ILE A 275 2.20 23.44 -24.89
C ILE A 275 2.80 24.86 -25.00
N PRO A 276 2.10 25.84 -25.58
CA PRO A 276 2.64 27.19 -25.78
C PRO A 276 2.58 28.05 -24.50
N LEU A 277 3.06 27.52 -23.38
CA LEU A 277 3.22 28.19 -22.07
C LEU A 277 4.49 27.66 -21.40
N ALA A 278 5.21 28.50 -20.64
CA ALA A 278 6.39 28.02 -19.91
C ALA A 278 5.99 27.16 -18.70
N ASN A 279 6.92 26.32 -18.23
CA ASN A 279 6.79 25.62 -16.95
C ASN A 279 6.53 26.63 -15.82
N ASP A 280 5.75 26.24 -14.81
CA ASP A 280 5.50 27.05 -13.61
C ASP A 280 5.02 28.48 -13.92
N ASN A 281 4.04 28.60 -14.84
CA ASN A 281 3.61 29.89 -15.40
C ASN A 281 2.11 29.85 -15.80
N ILE A 282 1.27 29.29 -14.93
CA ILE A 282 -0.20 29.22 -15.09
C ILE A 282 -0.84 29.90 -13.88
N SER A 283 -1.70 30.89 -14.15
CA SER A 283 -2.41 31.65 -13.12
C SER A 283 -3.94 31.56 -13.20
N SER A 284 -4.53 31.22 -14.35
CA SER A 284 -5.99 31.04 -14.48
C SER A 284 -6.40 30.06 -15.58
N LEU A 285 -7.65 29.59 -15.57
CA LEU A 285 -8.13 28.56 -16.51
C LEU A 285 -9.65 28.56 -16.67
N LYS A 286 -10.13 28.21 -17.87
CA LYS A 286 -11.54 27.96 -18.19
C LYS A 286 -11.77 26.48 -18.44
N VAL A 287 -12.83 25.93 -17.85
CA VAL A 287 -13.18 24.50 -17.92
C VAL A 287 -14.61 24.38 -18.51
N PRO A 288 -14.74 23.90 -19.75
CA PRO A 288 -16.04 23.54 -20.32
C PRO A 288 -16.78 22.56 -19.42
N GLN A 289 -18.10 22.74 -19.33
CA GLN A 289 -18.98 21.89 -18.54
C GLN A 289 -18.81 20.41 -18.94
N GLY A 290 -18.51 19.55 -17.96
CA GLY A 290 -18.25 18.12 -18.19
C GLY A 290 -16.79 17.76 -18.45
N LEU A 291 -15.83 18.70 -18.38
CA LEU A 291 -14.40 18.39 -18.25
C LEU A 291 -13.93 18.58 -16.80
N VAL A 292 -12.80 17.96 -16.47
CA VAL A 292 -11.96 18.29 -15.30
C VAL A 292 -10.53 18.52 -15.79
N VAL A 293 -9.89 19.57 -15.27
CA VAL A 293 -8.46 19.89 -15.46
C VAL A 293 -7.73 19.62 -14.15
N MET A 294 -6.69 18.80 -14.16
CA MET A 294 -5.80 18.54 -13.03
C MET A 294 -4.42 19.10 -13.34
N LEU A 295 -3.90 19.95 -12.46
CA LEU A 295 -2.56 20.53 -12.53
C LEU A 295 -1.66 19.86 -11.48
N TYR A 296 -0.42 19.51 -11.83
CA TYR A 296 0.55 18.78 -11.00
C TYR A 296 1.87 19.54 -10.84
N GLU A 297 2.50 19.45 -9.67
CA GLU A 297 3.77 20.14 -9.37
C GLU A 297 4.99 19.50 -10.07
N HIS A 298 4.89 18.30 -10.65
CA HIS A 298 6.04 17.60 -11.26
C HIS A 298 5.74 17.09 -12.69
N GLU A 299 6.79 16.95 -13.52
CA GLU A 299 6.69 16.45 -14.91
C GLU A 299 6.26 14.98 -15.02
N ASP A 300 6.37 14.18 -13.95
CA ASP A 300 6.00 12.75 -13.94
C ASP A 300 4.53 12.49 -13.59
N PHE A 301 3.71 13.55 -13.51
CA PHE A 301 2.35 13.55 -12.94
C PHE A 301 2.31 13.18 -11.44
N GLY A 302 3.42 13.37 -10.72
CA GLY A 302 3.51 13.32 -9.26
C GLY A 302 3.52 14.72 -8.62
N GLY A 303 3.94 14.77 -7.35
CA GLY A 303 3.91 15.98 -6.52
C GLY A 303 2.53 16.26 -5.92
N ASP A 304 2.34 17.45 -5.36
CA ASP A 304 1.00 17.96 -5.03
C ASP A 304 0.24 18.30 -6.32
N PHE A 305 -1.10 18.29 -6.26
CA PHE A 305 -1.96 18.56 -7.42
C PHE A 305 -3.26 19.28 -7.06
N ARG A 306 -3.84 20.00 -8.02
CA ARG A 306 -5.18 20.62 -7.91
C ARG A 306 -6.08 20.29 -9.08
N SER A 307 -7.34 19.96 -8.77
CA SER A 307 -8.41 19.68 -9.73
C SER A 307 -9.36 20.87 -9.88
N TYR A 308 -9.75 21.17 -11.11
CA TYR A 308 -10.66 22.27 -11.47
C TYR A 308 -11.78 21.74 -12.38
N TYR A 309 -13.02 22.04 -12.00
CA TYR A 309 -14.25 21.52 -12.63
C TYR A 309 -15.10 22.64 -13.26
N GLN A 310 -14.61 23.88 -13.19
CA GLN A 310 -15.24 25.10 -13.68
C GLN A 310 -14.16 26.17 -13.90
N ASP A 311 -14.51 27.29 -14.54
CA ASP A 311 -13.59 28.40 -14.75
C ASP A 311 -13.07 28.94 -13.40
N SER A 312 -11.75 29.10 -13.29
CA SER A 312 -11.05 29.63 -12.12
C SER A 312 -10.21 30.84 -12.55
N PRO A 313 -10.57 32.08 -12.15
CA PRO A 313 -9.86 33.30 -12.54
C PRO A 313 -8.52 33.46 -11.82
N ASN A 314 -8.28 32.64 -10.79
CA ASN A 314 -7.01 32.49 -10.11
C ASN A 314 -6.87 31.00 -9.69
N VAL A 315 -5.69 30.40 -9.78
CA VAL A 315 -5.44 28.99 -9.37
C VAL A 315 -5.01 28.85 -7.91
N GLY A 316 -4.78 29.95 -7.20
CA GLY A 316 -4.55 29.99 -5.75
C GLY A 316 -3.09 29.76 -5.33
N ASP A 317 -2.89 28.86 -4.36
CA ASP A 317 -1.57 28.40 -3.89
C ASP A 317 -0.82 27.49 -4.90
N PHE A 318 -1.45 27.23 -6.05
CA PHE A 318 -0.89 26.51 -7.19
C PHE A 318 -0.43 27.44 -8.34
N ASN A 319 -0.50 28.76 -8.14
CA ASN A 319 -0.04 29.76 -9.10
C ASN A 319 1.46 29.56 -9.35
N ASP A 320 1.84 29.49 -10.62
CA ASP A 320 3.25 29.38 -11.03
C ASP A 320 3.98 28.17 -10.40
N LYS A 321 3.31 27.01 -10.43
CA LYS A 321 3.86 25.70 -10.00
C LYS A 321 3.54 24.51 -10.91
N THR A 322 2.81 24.72 -12.01
CA THR A 322 2.36 23.59 -12.83
C THR A 322 3.49 23.11 -13.74
N SER A 323 3.87 21.85 -13.58
CA SER A 323 4.86 21.14 -14.42
C SER A 323 4.24 20.02 -15.28
N SER A 324 3.04 19.53 -14.95
CA SER A 324 2.25 18.70 -15.88
C SER A 324 0.73 18.85 -15.66
N ILE A 325 -0.05 18.46 -16.68
CA ILE A 325 -1.50 18.65 -16.74
C ILE A 325 -2.18 17.35 -17.21
N VAL A 326 -3.30 16.99 -16.57
CA VAL A 326 -4.17 15.91 -17.04
C VAL A 326 -5.60 16.44 -17.17
N ILE A 327 -6.19 16.30 -18.35
CA ILE A 327 -7.58 16.67 -18.62
C ILE A 327 -8.36 15.40 -18.89
N LYS A 328 -9.51 15.22 -18.22
CA LYS A 328 -10.44 14.10 -18.41
C LYS A 328 -11.85 14.62 -18.70
N GLN A 329 -12.61 13.92 -19.52
CA GLN A 329 -14.06 14.15 -19.62
C GLN A 329 -14.79 13.33 -18.53
N LEU A 330 -15.73 13.99 -17.85
CA LEU A 330 -16.55 13.41 -16.79
C LEU A 330 -17.67 12.54 -17.37
N GLY A 331 -17.97 11.43 -16.69
CA GLY A 331 -19.12 10.57 -16.98
C GLY A 331 -19.13 9.92 -18.36
N VAL A 332 -17.98 9.41 -18.81
CA VAL A 332 -17.81 8.72 -20.11
C VAL A 332 -17.91 7.21 -19.93
N VAL A 333 -18.72 6.55 -20.78
CA VAL A 333 -18.78 5.08 -20.87
C VAL A 333 -17.41 4.52 -21.26
N ILE A 334 -16.99 3.42 -20.63
CA ILE A 334 -15.83 2.62 -21.08
C ILE A 334 -16.33 1.65 -22.17
N PRO A 335 -15.89 1.77 -23.45
CA PRO A 335 -16.21 0.75 -24.45
C PRO A 335 -15.70 -0.63 -24.03
N LYS A 336 -16.38 -1.70 -24.49
CA LYS A 336 -15.96 -3.08 -24.21
C LYS A 336 -14.59 -3.41 -24.80
N ASP A 337 -14.22 -2.66 -25.84
CA ASP A 337 -13.11 -2.91 -26.75
C ASP A 337 -11.94 -1.94 -26.49
N VAL A 338 -11.88 -1.37 -25.27
CA VAL A 338 -10.75 -0.57 -24.76
C VAL A 338 -9.51 -1.43 -24.55
N LEU A 339 -8.37 -0.94 -25.05
CA LEU A 339 -7.07 -1.59 -24.89
C LEU A 339 -6.57 -1.51 -23.45
N ARG A 340 -5.83 -2.55 -23.06
CA ARG A 340 -5.28 -2.71 -21.70
C ARG A 340 -3.78 -2.93 -21.75
N PHE A 341 -3.09 -2.49 -20.71
CA PHE A 341 -1.68 -2.82 -20.54
C PHE A 341 -1.51 -4.34 -20.34
N GLY A 342 -0.61 -4.95 -21.10
CA GLY A 342 -0.46 -6.39 -21.25
C GLY A 342 -1.31 -7.01 -22.37
N GLY A 343 -2.22 -6.26 -22.99
CA GLY A 343 -3.01 -6.70 -24.15
C GLY A 343 -2.24 -6.61 -25.48
N GLY A 344 -2.65 -7.41 -26.46
CA GLY A 344 -2.18 -7.32 -27.84
C GLY A 344 -2.86 -6.19 -28.63
N VAL A 345 -2.08 -5.38 -29.33
CA VAL A 345 -2.53 -4.35 -30.28
C VAL A 345 -2.00 -4.65 -31.67
N GLN A 346 -2.79 -4.31 -32.69
CA GLN A 346 -2.40 -4.32 -34.10
C GLN A 346 -2.64 -2.92 -34.63
N LEU A 347 -1.68 -2.40 -35.41
CA LEU A 347 -1.69 -1.04 -35.95
C LEU A 347 -1.66 -1.11 -37.47
N LYS A 348 -2.58 -0.40 -38.12
CA LYS A 348 -2.79 -0.44 -39.56
C LYS A 348 -2.72 0.96 -40.16
N GLY A 349 -1.78 1.20 -41.07
CA GLY A 349 -1.62 2.49 -41.73
C GLY A 349 -2.76 2.82 -42.68
N THR A 350 -2.94 4.08 -43.06
CA THR A 350 -4.08 4.54 -43.89
C THR A 350 -4.18 3.86 -45.27
N HIS A 351 -3.05 3.41 -45.81
CA HIS A 351 -2.88 2.60 -47.02
C HIS A 351 -3.35 1.12 -46.86
N GLY A 352 -3.90 0.77 -45.69
CA GLY A 352 -4.57 -0.52 -45.44
C GLY A 352 -3.64 -1.68 -45.11
N LYS A 353 -2.37 -1.41 -44.80
CA LYS A 353 -1.36 -2.40 -44.43
C LYS A 353 -1.08 -2.38 -42.93
N TRP A 354 -0.64 -3.51 -42.38
CA TRP A 354 -0.31 -3.63 -40.96
C TRP A 354 1.18 -3.42 -40.68
N LEU A 355 1.45 -2.78 -39.54
CA LEU A 355 2.78 -2.62 -38.96
C LEU A 355 3.30 -3.98 -38.48
N VAL A 356 4.53 -4.33 -38.82
CA VAL A 356 5.18 -5.61 -38.48
C VAL A 356 6.58 -5.37 -37.93
N ALA A 357 6.96 -6.16 -36.92
CA ALA A 357 8.35 -6.30 -36.51
C ALA A 357 8.95 -7.53 -37.21
N GLU A 358 10.01 -7.35 -37.99
CA GLU A 358 10.70 -8.45 -38.65
C GLU A 358 11.66 -9.16 -37.68
N SER A 359 11.99 -10.42 -37.95
CA SER A 359 12.87 -11.23 -37.10
C SER A 359 14.33 -10.74 -37.06
N ASP A 360 14.76 -9.92 -38.03
CA ASP A 360 16.04 -9.21 -38.03
C ASP A 360 16.03 -7.91 -37.18
N GLY A 361 14.87 -7.51 -36.66
CA GLY A 361 14.68 -6.31 -35.85
C GLY A 361 14.31 -5.06 -36.64
N ARG A 362 14.03 -5.15 -37.95
CA ARG A 362 13.41 -4.04 -38.71
C ARG A 362 11.94 -3.85 -38.34
N LEU A 363 11.43 -2.64 -38.57
CA LEU A 363 10.00 -2.33 -38.52
C LEU A 363 9.52 -2.02 -39.94
N ARG A 364 8.36 -2.55 -40.34
CA ARG A 364 7.78 -2.40 -41.69
C ARG A 364 6.26 -2.22 -41.63
N ALA A 365 5.67 -1.80 -42.74
CA ALA A 365 4.23 -1.60 -42.89
C ALA A 365 3.72 -2.14 -44.25
N ASP A 366 4.22 -3.29 -44.71
CA ASP A 366 3.88 -3.87 -46.03
C ASP A 366 2.79 -4.95 -46.01
N ARG A 367 2.42 -5.44 -44.82
CA ARG A 367 1.62 -6.67 -44.62
C ARG A 367 0.15 -6.52 -45.01
N GLY A 368 -0.36 -7.52 -45.72
CA GLY A 368 -1.75 -7.54 -46.25
C GLY A 368 -2.79 -8.19 -45.34
N ALA A 369 -2.39 -8.70 -44.19
CA ALA A 369 -3.23 -9.22 -43.10
C ALA A 369 -2.42 -9.11 -41.80
N ALA A 370 -3.06 -9.34 -40.64
CA ALA A 370 -2.40 -9.35 -39.34
C ALA A 370 -2.38 -10.75 -38.72
N ASP A 371 -1.21 -11.17 -38.25
CA ASP A 371 -0.95 -12.42 -37.53
C ASP A 371 -0.08 -12.07 -36.29
N THR A 372 0.69 -13.04 -35.83
CA THR A 372 1.55 -13.01 -34.64
C THR A 372 2.72 -12.04 -34.70
N TRP A 373 3.17 -11.59 -35.88
CA TRP A 373 4.30 -10.66 -36.01
C TRP A 373 3.85 -9.20 -36.21
N GLU A 374 2.60 -9.00 -36.63
CA GLU A 374 1.90 -7.71 -36.74
C GLU A 374 1.21 -7.32 -35.41
N THR A 375 1.28 -8.20 -34.41
CA THR A 375 0.69 -8.02 -33.07
C THR A 375 1.77 -7.65 -32.04
N PHE A 376 1.55 -6.56 -31.32
CA PHE A 376 2.45 -6.03 -30.30
C PHE A 376 1.79 -6.06 -28.91
N THR A 377 2.52 -6.43 -27.86
CA THR A 377 2.04 -6.26 -26.48
C THR A 377 2.22 -4.81 -26.03
N LEU A 378 1.14 -4.17 -25.52
CA LEU A 378 1.21 -2.84 -24.92
C LEU A 378 1.81 -2.89 -23.51
N VAL A 379 3.05 -2.43 -23.36
CA VAL A 379 3.74 -2.32 -22.07
C VAL A 379 3.65 -0.89 -21.54
N ARG A 380 3.43 -0.74 -20.22
CA ARG A 380 3.39 0.57 -19.56
C ARG A 380 4.78 1.16 -19.42
N SER A 381 4.91 2.44 -19.78
CA SER A 381 6.14 3.20 -19.64
C SER A 381 5.86 4.61 -19.10
N GLY A 382 6.88 5.28 -18.54
CA GLY A 382 6.70 6.57 -17.87
C GLY A 382 5.97 6.49 -16.51
N GLY A 383 5.67 7.67 -15.93
CA GLY A 383 5.14 7.83 -14.57
C GLY A 383 3.63 7.57 -14.38
N THR A 384 2.96 6.90 -15.31
CA THR A 384 1.49 6.78 -15.28
C THR A 384 1.00 5.91 -14.12
N LEU A 385 0.44 6.54 -13.08
CA LEU A 385 -0.11 5.89 -11.88
C LEU A 385 -1.51 5.26 -12.07
N ASP A 386 -2.16 5.51 -13.21
CA ASP A 386 -3.59 5.24 -13.40
C ASP A 386 -3.86 3.88 -14.11
N ASN A 387 -4.91 3.20 -13.65
CA ASN A 387 -5.67 2.02 -14.14
C ASN A 387 -5.11 1.00 -15.16
N SER A 388 -5.74 -0.18 -15.25
CA SER A 388 -5.36 -1.25 -16.22
C SER A 388 -5.62 -0.92 -17.71
N LEU A 389 -6.25 0.21 -18.01
CA LEU A 389 -6.64 0.68 -19.34
C LEU A 389 -5.57 1.59 -19.95
N VAL A 390 -5.50 1.67 -21.28
CA VAL A 390 -4.68 2.67 -21.99
C VAL A 390 -5.51 3.90 -22.31
N SER A 391 -4.99 5.09 -22.05
CA SER A 391 -5.66 6.39 -22.25
C SER A 391 -4.91 7.25 -23.27
N PHE A 392 -5.62 8.21 -23.87
CA PHE A 392 -4.97 9.19 -24.75
C PHE A 392 -4.04 10.11 -23.96
N GLY A 393 -2.82 10.32 -24.47
CA GLY A 393 -1.73 11.00 -23.80
C GLY A 393 -0.89 10.13 -22.86
N ASP A 394 -1.26 8.86 -22.60
CA ASP A 394 -0.38 7.92 -21.89
C ASP A 394 0.88 7.61 -22.70
N ILE A 395 1.97 7.30 -21.99
CA ILE A 395 3.23 6.82 -22.57
C ILE A 395 3.21 5.28 -22.55
N VAL A 396 3.50 4.67 -23.70
CA VAL A 396 3.50 3.23 -23.92
C VAL A 396 4.79 2.76 -24.58
N SER A 397 5.07 1.46 -24.48
CA SER A 397 6.08 0.79 -25.29
C SER A 397 5.46 -0.44 -25.95
N LEU A 398 5.60 -0.53 -27.28
CA LEU A 398 5.12 -1.68 -28.06
C LEU A 398 6.19 -2.78 -28.02
N ARG A 399 5.82 -3.97 -27.54
CA ARG A 399 6.70 -5.14 -27.50
C ARG A 399 6.33 -6.14 -28.59
N SER A 400 7.26 -6.49 -29.47
CA SER A 400 7.06 -7.50 -30.51
C SER A 400 7.05 -8.93 -29.95
N THR A 401 6.53 -9.88 -30.73
CA THR A 401 6.44 -11.31 -30.35
C THR A 401 7.81 -11.98 -30.13
N HIS A 402 8.86 -11.55 -30.82
CA HIS A 402 10.25 -11.95 -30.53
C HIS A 402 10.87 -11.22 -29.31
N GLY A 403 10.03 -10.50 -28.53
CA GLY A 403 10.32 -10.02 -27.19
C GLY A 403 11.04 -8.68 -27.10
N LYS A 404 11.25 -7.98 -28.22
CA LYS A 404 11.93 -6.68 -28.33
C LYS A 404 10.93 -5.52 -28.36
N TYR A 405 11.42 -4.27 -28.30
CA TYR A 405 10.61 -3.06 -28.26
C TYR A 405 10.76 -2.19 -29.51
N VAL A 406 9.65 -1.58 -29.93
CA VAL A 406 9.64 -0.59 -31.00
C VAL A 406 10.42 0.66 -30.57
N THR A 407 11.46 1.00 -31.31
CA THR A 407 12.45 2.04 -31.04
C THR A 407 12.37 3.13 -32.09
N ALA A 408 12.33 4.39 -31.67
CA ALA A 408 12.65 5.54 -32.50
C ALA A 408 14.16 5.71 -32.52
N GLU A 409 14.80 5.48 -33.67
CA GLU A 409 16.25 5.59 -33.80
C GLU A 409 16.68 7.05 -33.98
N ALA A 410 17.86 7.42 -33.46
CA ALA A 410 18.33 8.81 -33.47
C ALA A 410 18.66 9.38 -34.87
N ASN A 411 18.64 8.54 -35.92
CA ASN A 411 18.73 8.96 -37.32
C ASN A 411 17.35 9.23 -37.98
N GLY A 412 16.25 8.91 -37.31
CA GLY A 412 14.89 9.05 -37.82
C GLY A 412 14.25 7.76 -38.36
N ASP A 413 14.92 6.61 -38.28
CA ASP A 413 14.33 5.31 -38.63
C ASP A 413 13.46 4.77 -37.47
N ALA A 414 12.63 3.76 -37.73
CA ALA A 414 11.99 2.98 -36.68
C ALA A 414 12.42 1.51 -36.74
N SER A 415 12.65 0.90 -35.56
CA SER A 415 13.11 -0.48 -35.45
C SER A 415 12.36 -1.26 -34.37
N ALA A 416 12.58 -2.57 -34.29
CA ALA A 416 12.11 -3.46 -33.24
C ALA A 416 13.29 -4.22 -32.60
N ASN A 417 14.44 -3.56 -32.41
CA ASN A 417 15.69 -4.22 -32.03
C ASN A 417 15.95 -4.32 -30.50
N SER A 418 15.40 -3.42 -29.68
CA SER A 418 15.86 -3.22 -28.30
C SER A 418 15.24 -4.20 -27.30
N PRO A 419 16.01 -4.83 -26.38
CA PRO A 419 15.46 -5.70 -25.34
C PRO A 419 14.95 -4.93 -24.10
N ASN A 420 15.22 -3.62 -24.00
CA ASN A 420 14.97 -2.80 -22.81
C ASN A 420 14.18 -1.54 -23.17
N ILE A 421 13.47 -0.97 -22.19
CA ILE A 421 12.73 0.28 -22.34
C ILE A 421 13.62 1.45 -21.85
N GLY A 422 14.22 2.18 -22.79
CA GLY A 422 14.76 3.52 -22.60
C GLY A 422 13.77 4.61 -23.05
N ALA A 423 14.24 5.84 -23.23
CA ALA A 423 13.40 6.95 -23.74
C ALA A 423 13.05 6.78 -25.23
N GLU A 424 13.91 6.12 -26.01
CA GLU A 424 13.75 5.88 -27.45
C GLU A 424 12.69 4.81 -27.75
N GLN A 425 12.36 3.96 -26.77
CA GLN A 425 11.30 2.96 -26.83
C GLN A 425 9.96 3.48 -26.24
N GLN A 426 9.89 4.75 -25.89
CA GLN A 426 8.71 5.37 -25.27
C GLN A 426 7.95 6.22 -26.28
N TRP A 427 6.66 5.94 -26.40
CA TRP A 427 5.77 6.54 -27.37
C TRP A 427 4.54 7.11 -26.66
N GLN A 428 4.24 8.39 -26.85
CA GLN A 428 3.00 8.98 -26.39
C GLN A 428 1.88 8.65 -27.38
N VAL A 429 0.73 8.19 -26.88
CA VAL A 429 -0.49 7.96 -27.69
C VAL A 429 -1.18 9.29 -27.95
N VAL A 430 -1.25 9.71 -29.21
CA VAL A 430 -1.87 10.98 -29.65
C VAL A 430 -3.09 10.68 -30.53
N ARG A 431 -4.17 11.48 -30.42
CA ARG A 431 -5.33 11.42 -31.32
C ARG A 431 -4.96 11.95 -32.69
N SER A 432 -5.37 11.29 -33.77
CA SER A 432 -5.12 11.78 -35.14
C SER A 432 -6.32 11.71 -36.10
N GLY A 433 -7.36 10.94 -35.80
CA GLY A 433 -8.58 10.89 -36.62
C GLY A 433 -9.84 10.54 -35.82
N ALA A 434 -10.72 9.73 -36.41
CA ALA A 434 -11.92 9.22 -35.74
C ALA A 434 -11.59 8.46 -34.44
N THR A 435 -12.37 8.70 -33.38
CA THR A 435 -12.22 7.96 -32.11
C THR A 435 -13.57 7.68 -31.47
N THR A 436 -13.72 6.46 -30.99
CA THR A 436 -14.92 5.91 -30.33
C THR A 436 -15.06 6.31 -28.86
N SER A 437 -13.95 6.72 -28.21
CA SER A 437 -13.96 7.23 -26.83
C SER A 437 -13.15 8.52 -26.67
N SER A 438 -13.67 9.44 -25.86
CA SER A 438 -13.02 10.70 -25.51
C SER A 438 -11.99 10.58 -24.37
N ASN A 439 -11.94 9.46 -23.64
CA ASN A 439 -10.95 9.22 -22.57
C ASN A 439 -9.95 8.09 -22.89
N PHE A 440 -10.44 6.94 -23.34
CA PHE A 440 -9.65 5.69 -23.40
C PHE A 440 -9.35 5.25 -24.84
N LEU A 441 -8.24 4.57 -25.06
CA LEU A 441 -7.88 4.01 -26.36
C LEU A 441 -8.65 2.71 -26.63
N ALA A 442 -9.42 2.64 -27.71
CA ALA A 442 -10.23 1.48 -28.09
C ALA A 442 -10.01 1.03 -29.55
N VAL A 443 -10.50 -0.17 -29.87
CA VAL A 443 -10.54 -0.68 -31.24
C VAL A 443 -11.43 0.20 -32.11
N GLY A 444 -10.93 0.55 -33.31
CA GLY A 444 -11.51 1.52 -34.23
C GLY A 444 -10.97 2.95 -34.10
N ASP A 445 -10.25 3.26 -33.01
CA ASP A 445 -9.64 4.58 -32.84
C ASP A 445 -8.46 4.79 -33.79
N HIS A 446 -8.32 6.02 -34.29
CA HIS A 446 -7.22 6.46 -35.15
C HIS A 446 -6.20 7.26 -34.32
N ILE A 447 -4.97 6.74 -34.26
CA ILE A 447 -3.90 7.26 -33.39
C ILE A 447 -2.59 7.55 -34.13
N SER A 448 -1.79 8.43 -33.55
CA SER A 448 -0.39 8.63 -33.89
C SER A 448 0.48 8.36 -32.66
N LEU A 449 1.67 7.81 -32.89
CA LEU A 449 2.64 7.51 -31.82
C LEU A 449 3.79 8.51 -31.90
N LYS A 450 3.98 9.31 -30.84
CA LYS A 450 5.00 10.36 -30.76
C LYS A 450 6.17 9.91 -29.89
N SER A 451 7.38 9.87 -30.44
CA SER A 451 8.60 9.49 -29.72
C SER A 451 8.90 10.47 -28.58
N VAL A 452 9.05 9.95 -27.37
CA VAL A 452 9.38 10.75 -26.17
C VAL A 452 10.84 11.26 -26.22
N ALA A 453 11.75 10.53 -26.87
CA ALA A 453 13.16 10.92 -27.01
C ALA A 453 13.40 11.99 -28.08
N HIS A 454 12.63 11.97 -29.19
CA HIS A 454 12.95 12.78 -30.38
C HIS A 454 11.81 13.72 -30.81
N ASN A 455 10.66 13.68 -30.14
CA ASN A 455 9.47 14.51 -30.43
C ASN A 455 8.84 14.28 -31.82
N ARG A 456 9.29 13.24 -32.55
CA ARG A 456 8.84 12.87 -33.90
C ARG A 456 7.74 11.81 -33.87
N TYR A 457 6.91 11.77 -34.91
CA TYR A 457 5.88 10.73 -35.09
C TYR A 457 6.41 9.49 -35.81
N LEU A 458 5.88 8.32 -35.41
CA LEU A 458 5.97 7.07 -36.15
C LEU A 458 5.23 7.22 -37.50
N VAL A 459 5.80 6.65 -38.56
CA VAL A 459 5.31 6.71 -39.94
C VAL A 459 5.21 5.30 -40.50
N ALA A 460 4.18 5.03 -41.28
CA ALA A 460 4.15 3.94 -42.25
C ALA A 460 4.18 4.56 -43.65
N GLU A 461 5.19 4.25 -44.46
CA GLU A 461 5.38 4.84 -45.79
C GLU A 461 4.75 3.94 -46.88
N ASP A 462 4.35 4.51 -48.03
CA ASP A 462 3.72 3.77 -49.14
C ASP A 462 4.62 2.66 -49.73
N ASN A 463 5.94 2.80 -49.59
CA ASN A 463 6.92 1.79 -50.01
C ASN A 463 7.01 0.57 -49.06
N GLY A 464 6.32 0.61 -47.91
CA GLY A 464 6.28 -0.45 -46.90
C GLY A 464 7.33 -0.35 -45.79
N ASP A 465 8.17 0.69 -45.75
CA ASP A 465 9.06 0.94 -44.62
C ASP A 465 8.34 1.70 -43.47
N ALA A 466 8.88 1.62 -42.25
CA ALA A 466 8.38 2.36 -41.10
C ALA A 466 9.47 3.24 -40.47
N ASN A 467 9.15 4.51 -40.22
CA ASN A 467 10.10 5.56 -39.83
C ASN A 467 9.66 6.31 -38.56
N ALA A 468 10.53 7.12 -37.97
CA ALA A 468 10.27 7.92 -36.76
C ALA A 468 10.74 9.38 -36.92
N ASN A 469 10.45 10.01 -38.07
CA ASN A 469 11.12 11.25 -38.51
C ASN A 469 10.22 12.48 -38.74
N ARG A 470 8.90 12.43 -38.51
CA ARG A 470 7.98 13.51 -38.88
C ARG A 470 7.67 14.48 -37.74
N ASP A 471 7.56 15.77 -38.04
CA ASP A 471 7.22 16.84 -37.07
C ASP A 471 5.71 17.07 -36.88
N SER A 472 4.88 16.62 -37.83
CA SER A 472 3.44 16.86 -37.88
C SER A 472 2.67 15.57 -38.24
N ILE A 473 1.41 15.51 -37.82
CA ILE A 473 0.50 14.39 -38.13
C ILE A 473 -0.17 14.63 -39.49
N GLY A 474 -0.05 13.66 -40.39
CA GLY A 474 -0.86 13.53 -41.60
C GLY A 474 -1.33 12.08 -41.78
N SER A 475 -1.59 11.69 -43.03
CA SER A 475 -2.10 10.35 -43.36
C SER A 475 -1.13 9.22 -43.00
N TRP A 476 0.17 9.40 -43.19
CA TRP A 476 1.17 8.32 -43.05
C TRP A 476 1.60 8.10 -41.60
N GLU A 477 1.34 9.08 -40.74
CA GLU A 477 1.61 9.08 -39.30
C GLU A 477 0.40 8.57 -38.49
N THR A 478 -0.68 8.17 -39.17
CA THR A 478 -1.98 7.80 -38.59
C THR A 478 -2.26 6.31 -38.75
N PHE A 479 -2.58 5.65 -37.64
CA PHE A 479 -2.82 4.22 -37.54
C PHE A 479 -4.22 3.92 -37.00
N GLU A 480 -4.96 3.08 -37.71
CA GLU A 480 -6.20 2.45 -37.24
C GLU A 480 -5.84 1.33 -36.23
N VAL A 481 -6.43 1.37 -35.05
CA VAL A 481 -6.31 0.31 -34.03
C VAL A 481 -7.30 -0.81 -34.36
N THR A 482 -6.83 -1.90 -35.00
CA THR A 482 -7.73 -3.01 -35.40
C THR A 482 -7.89 -4.07 -34.31
N GLY A 483 -6.79 -4.41 -33.63
CA GLY A 483 -6.74 -5.35 -32.51
C GLY A 483 -7.06 -6.83 -32.83
N VAL A 484 -6.46 -7.73 -32.04
CA VAL A 484 -6.95 -9.05 -31.58
C VAL A 484 -5.74 -9.90 -31.14
N ALA A 485 -5.77 -10.36 -29.90
CA ALA A 485 -5.14 -11.60 -29.44
C ALA A 485 -5.71 -11.99 -28.07
N THR A 486 -6.76 -12.82 -28.06
CA THR A 486 -7.08 -13.62 -26.86
C THR A 486 -6.12 -14.80 -26.79
N GLU A 487 -5.61 -15.14 -25.60
CA GLU A 487 -4.66 -16.24 -25.42
C GLU A 487 -5.18 -17.55 -26.06
N ALA A 488 -4.36 -18.15 -26.93
CA ALA A 488 -4.66 -19.45 -27.51
C ALA A 488 -4.55 -20.52 -26.41
N THR A 489 -5.59 -21.34 -26.27
CA THR A 489 -5.58 -22.50 -25.36
C THR A 489 -4.59 -23.55 -25.83
N PRO A 490 -3.63 -24.00 -25.00
CA PRO A 490 -2.82 -25.16 -25.32
C PRO A 490 -3.68 -26.43 -25.20
N GLU A 491 -4.08 -27.02 -26.32
CA GLU A 491 -4.58 -28.40 -26.34
C GLU A 491 -3.43 -29.40 -26.18
N GLU A 492 -3.69 -30.54 -25.54
CA GLU A 492 -2.69 -31.61 -25.40
C GLU A 492 -2.48 -32.32 -26.74
N GLY A 493 -1.40 -31.99 -27.46
CA GLY A 493 -1.05 -32.60 -28.75
C GLY A 493 0.45 -32.87 -28.89
N SER A 494 0.85 -34.15 -28.93
CA SER A 494 2.25 -34.56 -29.03
C SER A 494 2.80 -34.49 -30.46
N GLY A 495 3.89 -33.74 -30.67
CA GLY A 495 4.63 -33.75 -31.94
C GLY A 495 5.98 -33.04 -31.85
N SER A 496 7.08 -33.79 -31.96
CA SER A 496 8.44 -33.23 -31.97
C SER A 496 8.91 -32.87 -33.38
N ALA A 497 9.39 -31.65 -33.58
CA ALA A 497 10.13 -31.26 -34.79
C ALA A 497 11.26 -30.28 -34.43
N CYS A 498 12.49 -30.81 -34.26
CA CYS A 498 13.69 -30.00 -34.20
C CYS A 498 14.30 -29.88 -35.61
N GLY A 499 14.46 -28.66 -36.10
CA GLY A 499 15.27 -28.32 -37.28
C GLY A 499 15.99 -27.00 -36.97
N ALA A 500 17.23 -26.94 -36.46
CA ALA A 500 18.49 -27.54 -36.93
C ALA A 500 19.20 -26.72 -38.03
N GLU A 501 19.68 -25.52 -37.69
CA GLU A 501 20.77 -24.87 -38.44
C GLU A 501 21.65 -23.95 -37.55
N ALA A 502 22.05 -24.44 -36.36
CA ALA A 502 22.93 -23.69 -35.44
C ALA A 502 23.81 -24.59 -34.53
N CYS A 503 24.44 -25.63 -35.10
CA CYS A 503 25.54 -26.37 -34.45
C CYS A 503 26.40 -27.07 -35.51
N SER A 504 27.58 -26.52 -35.80
CA SER A 504 28.62 -27.22 -36.57
C SER A 504 29.27 -28.34 -35.74
N ALA A 505 29.91 -29.29 -36.42
CA ALA A 505 30.54 -30.45 -35.78
C ALA A 505 31.78 -30.11 -34.91
N ASP A 506 32.35 -31.16 -34.32
CA ASP A 506 33.69 -31.23 -33.71
C ASP A 506 33.92 -30.59 -32.32
N ALA A 507 33.16 -31.02 -31.30
CA ALA A 507 33.63 -31.05 -29.89
C ALA A 507 32.82 -31.97 -28.94
N CYS A 508 32.72 -33.28 -29.22
CA CYS A 508 32.09 -34.26 -28.28
C CYS A 508 33.04 -35.42 -27.92
N GLY A 509 34.02 -35.15 -27.05
CA GLY A 509 34.80 -36.19 -26.36
C GLY A 509 34.09 -36.64 -25.08
N ALA A 510 33.77 -37.93 -24.97
CA ALA A 510 33.03 -38.48 -23.84
C ALA A 510 33.96 -38.87 -22.67
N ASP A 511 34.21 -37.95 -21.74
CA ASP A 511 35.01 -38.21 -20.52
C ASP A 511 34.52 -37.41 -19.29
N ALA A 512 33.21 -37.12 -19.23
CA ALA A 512 32.58 -36.29 -18.20
C ALA A 512 31.34 -36.93 -17.51
N CYS A 513 31.14 -38.24 -17.68
CA CYS A 513 30.04 -38.98 -17.06
C CYS A 513 30.52 -40.22 -16.29
N GLY A 514 31.38 -40.00 -15.29
CA GLY A 514 31.68 -41.01 -14.27
C GLY A 514 30.46 -41.22 -13.37
N ALA A 515 29.62 -42.20 -13.70
CA ALA A 515 28.43 -42.57 -12.93
C ALA A 515 28.73 -43.71 -11.95
N ASP A 516 28.11 -43.68 -10.78
CA ASP A 516 28.10 -44.83 -9.86
C ASP A 516 26.85 -44.86 -8.96
N ALA A 517 25.66 -44.97 -9.58
CA ALA A 517 24.38 -45.29 -8.91
C ALA A 517 23.22 -45.55 -9.92
N CYS A 518 23.35 -46.54 -10.82
CA CYS A 518 22.24 -47.00 -11.66
C CYS A 518 21.89 -48.46 -11.37
N GLY A 519 20.77 -48.69 -10.68
CA GLY A 519 20.13 -50.00 -10.51
C GLY A 519 18.92 -50.11 -11.44
N ALA A 520 18.84 -51.17 -12.25
CA ALA A 520 17.98 -51.18 -13.43
C ALA A 520 16.64 -51.93 -13.27
N ALA A 521 15.63 -51.47 -14.01
CA ALA A 521 14.68 -52.34 -14.71
C ALA A 521 14.04 -51.57 -15.89
N ALA A 522 14.11 -52.11 -17.11
CA ALA A 522 13.42 -51.59 -18.28
C ALA A 522 13.08 -52.74 -19.25
N CYS A 523 11.82 -52.80 -19.70
CA CYS A 523 11.20 -53.59 -20.79
C CYS A 523 9.68 -53.67 -20.53
N GLY A 524 8.77 -53.65 -21.50
CA GLY A 524 8.94 -53.42 -22.94
C GLY A 524 7.72 -53.82 -23.79
N ALA A 525 6.96 -52.83 -24.28
CA ALA A 525 6.04 -52.85 -25.43
C ALA A 525 4.69 -53.66 -25.38
N ALA A 526 3.86 -53.39 -26.41
CA ALA A 526 2.55 -53.96 -26.80
C ALA A 526 1.28 -53.55 -26.00
N ALA A 527 0.10 -53.31 -26.63
CA ALA A 527 -0.20 -53.04 -28.05
C ALA A 527 -1.62 -52.44 -28.28
N SER A 528 -1.73 -51.57 -29.29
CA SER A 528 -2.87 -51.40 -30.23
C SER A 528 -4.26 -50.86 -29.78
N LEU A 529 -4.93 -50.26 -30.78
CA LEU A 529 -6.30 -49.73 -30.78
C LEU A 529 -7.40 -50.79 -30.52
N ILE A 530 -8.56 -50.38 -29.98
CA ILE A 530 -9.91 -50.50 -30.59
C ILE A 530 -11.05 -50.22 -29.56
N GLY A 531 -12.11 -49.53 -30.01
CA GLY A 531 -13.50 -50.00 -29.82
C GLY A 531 -14.30 -49.60 -28.57
N VAL A 532 -15.27 -48.71 -28.77
CA VAL A 532 -16.38 -48.38 -27.86
C VAL A 532 -17.31 -49.59 -27.57
N CYS A 533 -17.67 -49.80 -26.29
CA CYS A 533 -18.96 -50.33 -25.77
C CYS A 533 -18.91 -50.36 -24.22
N GLY A 534 -19.98 -50.17 -23.43
CA GLY A 534 -21.37 -49.77 -23.71
C GLY A 534 -22.34 -50.08 -22.55
N VAL A 535 -23.41 -49.28 -22.40
CA VAL A 535 -24.69 -49.61 -21.70
C VAL A 535 -24.74 -49.73 -20.15
N ALA A 536 -25.08 -48.60 -19.50
CA ALA A 536 -26.24 -48.35 -18.61
C ALA A 536 -26.62 -49.22 -17.36
N ALA A 537 -26.76 -48.50 -16.23
CA ALA A 537 -27.96 -48.37 -15.35
C ALA A 537 -28.34 -49.38 -14.23
N SER A 538 -28.86 -48.78 -13.14
CA SER A 538 -29.73 -49.31 -12.05
C SER A 538 -29.17 -50.34 -11.05
N GLY A 539 -29.51 -50.27 -9.74
CA GLY A 539 -30.21 -49.20 -9.00
C GLY A 539 -30.79 -49.60 -7.63
N ILE A 540 -31.49 -48.65 -6.98
CA ILE A 540 -32.45 -48.80 -5.85
C ILE A 540 -31.86 -49.01 -4.43
N ALA A 541 -32.56 -48.46 -3.42
CA ALA A 541 -32.24 -48.43 -1.98
C ALA A 541 -33.33 -49.15 -1.14
N ILE A 542 -33.61 -48.70 0.12
CA ILE A 542 -34.45 -49.29 1.21
C ILE A 542 -33.59 -50.12 2.19
N CYS A 543 -33.65 -50.05 3.54
CA CYS A 543 -34.19 -49.13 4.59
C CYS A 543 -33.44 -49.49 5.92
N GLY A 544 -33.57 -48.89 7.11
CA GLY A 544 -34.36 -47.75 7.63
C GLY A 544 -34.54 -47.87 9.18
N ALA A 545 -34.79 -46.75 9.87
CA ALA A 545 -35.24 -46.60 11.28
C ALA A 545 -34.32 -47.01 12.48
N ASP A 546 -33.89 -45.98 13.23
CA ASP A 546 -33.97 -45.76 14.69
C ASP A 546 -33.96 -46.92 15.72
N VAL A 547 -33.05 -46.81 16.71
CA VAL A 547 -33.37 -47.05 18.14
C VAL A 547 -32.55 -46.10 19.03
N ALA A 548 -33.20 -45.49 20.03
CA ALA A 548 -32.56 -44.95 21.23
C ALA A 548 -33.29 -45.46 22.49
N GLY A 549 -32.58 -45.90 23.53
CA GLY A 549 -33.20 -46.21 24.84
C GLY A 549 -32.72 -47.46 25.60
N ILE A 550 -31.57 -47.34 26.28
CA ILE A 550 -31.30 -47.78 27.68
C ILE A 550 -31.86 -49.15 28.18
N GLY A 551 -30.92 -50.07 28.51
CA GLY A 551 -31.03 -51.00 29.66
C GLY A 551 -31.57 -52.42 29.39
N VAL A 552 -31.41 -53.42 30.29
CA VAL A 552 -30.68 -53.55 31.58
C VAL A 552 -30.27 -55.03 31.78
N CYS A 553 -29.53 -55.33 32.86
CA CYS A 553 -29.26 -56.65 33.49
C CYS A 553 -28.13 -57.50 32.87
N LEU A 554 -26.99 -57.79 33.52
CA LEU A 554 -26.56 -58.08 34.92
C LEU A 554 -26.29 -59.57 35.16
N GLY A 555 -25.04 -59.88 35.51
CA GLY A 555 -24.64 -61.15 36.10
C GLY A 555 -23.41 -61.01 36.99
N ARG A 556 -23.63 -60.77 38.30
CA ARG A 556 -22.64 -60.77 39.42
C ARG A 556 -21.55 -59.67 39.30
N LEU A 557 -21.41 -58.63 40.14
CA LEU A 557 -21.55 -58.43 41.62
C LEU A 557 -20.64 -59.32 42.48
N PRO A 558 -20.00 -58.79 43.56
CA PRO A 558 -19.85 -57.40 44.01
C PRO A 558 -18.37 -56.90 44.00
N GLY A 559 -18.06 -55.61 44.15
CA GLY A 559 -18.94 -54.43 44.24
C GLY A 559 -18.23 -53.14 44.72
N LEU A 560 -19.04 -52.07 44.84
CA LEU A 560 -18.75 -50.73 45.39
C LEU A 560 -17.85 -49.75 44.60
N ARG A 561 -18.05 -48.47 44.92
CA ARG A 561 -17.62 -47.24 44.21
C ARG A 561 -16.96 -46.27 45.22
N PRO A 562 -16.37 -45.13 44.79
CA PRO A 562 -15.50 -44.31 45.66
C PRO A 562 -16.25 -43.47 46.69
N ALA A 563 -15.53 -43.06 47.74
CA ALA A 563 -15.92 -42.00 48.68
C ALA A 563 -14.67 -41.20 49.11
N ALA A 564 -14.83 -39.90 49.37
CA ALA A 564 -13.74 -38.99 49.72
C ALA A 564 -13.31 -39.12 51.20
N TRP A 565 -12.07 -38.69 51.50
CA TRP A 565 -11.65 -38.35 52.85
C TRP A 565 -10.98 -36.97 52.90
N THR A 566 -11.12 -36.33 54.06
CA THR A 566 -10.87 -34.91 54.30
C THR A 566 -9.43 -34.57 54.69
N LEU A 567 -9.18 -33.26 54.86
CA LEU A 567 -7.98 -32.69 55.48
C LEU A 567 -7.52 -33.45 56.74
N ALA A 568 -6.21 -33.64 56.87
CA ALA A 568 -5.48 -33.36 58.11
C ALA A 568 -3.98 -33.17 57.81
N ALA A 569 -3.32 -32.23 58.50
CA ALA A 569 -1.88 -32.01 58.38
C ALA A 569 -1.11 -32.81 59.45
N VAL A 570 0.10 -33.28 59.11
CA VAL A 570 1.08 -33.76 60.10
C VAL A 570 2.40 -32.99 59.95
N ARG A 571 3.03 -32.70 61.09
CA ARG A 571 4.17 -31.78 61.23
C ARG A 571 5.52 -32.43 60.89
N ARG A 572 6.43 -31.59 60.38
CA ARG A 572 7.89 -31.52 60.65
C ARG A 572 8.68 -32.85 60.83
N ALA A 573 9.65 -33.07 59.94
CA ALA A 573 10.93 -33.68 60.31
C ALA A 573 12.09 -33.13 59.44
N ALA A 574 13.19 -32.74 60.08
CA ALA A 574 14.50 -32.43 59.49
C ALA A 574 15.54 -32.28 60.63
N PRO A 575 16.87 -32.43 60.40
CA PRO A 575 17.59 -32.99 59.26
C PRO A 575 18.20 -34.38 59.63
N PRO A 576 19.30 -34.88 59.02
CA PRO A 576 20.65 -34.51 59.51
C PRO A 576 21.79 -34.43 58.45
N LEU A 577 22.96 -33.97 58.88
CA LEU A 577 24.24 -33.93 58.14
C LEU A 577 25.17 -35.08 58.55
N VAL A 578 25.82 -35.79 57.60
CA VAL A 578 27.09 -36.55 57.82
C VAL A 578 27.99 -36.46 56.56
N ALA A 579 29.30 -36.63 56.72
CA ALA A 579 30.35 -36.14 55.81
C ALA A 579 31.09 -37.20 54.94
N ARG A 580 31.69 -36.70 53.84
CA ARG A 580 33.00 -37.06 53.22
C ARG A 580 33.43 -38.55 53.08
N ARG A 581 33.87 -38.92 51.87
CA ARG A 581 35.29 -39.31 51.57
C ARG A 581 35.62 -39.40 50.06
N ARG A 582 36.90 -39.66 49.74
CA ARG A 582 37.52 -39.70 48.38
C ARG A 582 37.72 -41.15 47.87
N PRO A 583 38.12 -41.32 46.59
CA PRO A 583 39.14 -42.29 46.17
C PRO A 583 40.54 -41.64 45.87
N ALA A 584 41.61 -42.44 45.75
CA ALA A 584 43.02 -42.02 45.67
C ALA A 584 43.96 -43.20 45.26
N SER A 585 45.20 -43.06 44.75
CA SER A 585 45.96 -41.95 44.10
C SER A 585 47.35 -42.45 43.61
N GLY A 586 47.83 -42.04 42.44
CA GLY A 586 49.16 -42.44 41.88
C GLY A 586 50.33 -41.51 42.23
N ARG A 587 51.57 -42.03 42.15
CA ARG A 587 52.88 -41.30 42.30
C ARG A 587 53.49 -41.05 40.90
N ALA A 588 54.53 -40.25 40.64
CA ALA A 588 55.70 -39.73 41.41
C ALA A 588 56.27 -38.45 40.71
N ALA A 589 57.42 -37.83 41.03
CA ALA A 589 58.00 -37.34 42.30
C ALA A 589 59.19 -36.37 42.01
N ARG A 590 59.55 -35.48 42.96
CA ARG A 590 60.68 -34.48 42.92
C ARG A 590 60.45 -33.31 41.91
N THR A 591 61.01 -32.09 42.07
CA THR A 591 62.02 -31.53 43.00
C THR A 591 61.84 -30.00 43.22
N LEU A 592 62.33 -29.46 44.36
CA LEU A 592 62.42 -28.03 44.80
C LEU A 592 61.15 -27.13 44.72
N ALA A 593 60.76 -26.24 45.65
CA ALA A 593 61.23 -25.65 46.92
C ALA A 593 61.56 -24.14 46.87
N ALA A 594 60.92 -23.37 47.77
CA ALA A 594 61.20 -21.96 48.15
C ALA A 594 60.91 -20.86 47.08
N ARG A 595 60.54 -19.62 47.42
CA ARG A 595 60.12 -19.01 48.72
C ARG A 595 59.31 -17.72 48.46
N ARG A 596 58.43 -17.32 49.40
CA ARG A 596 57.92 -15.93 49.50
C ARG A 596 58.96 -15.02 50.17
N LEU A 597 59.26 -13.87 49.57
CA LEU A 597 59.52 -12.59 50.26
C LEU A 597 58.47 -11.58 49.71
N ALA A 598 57.80 -10.72 50.48
CA ALA A 598 58.27 -9.71 51.45
C ALA A 598 58.95 -8.51 50.75
N ARG A 599 58.71 -7.23 51.12
CA ARG A 599 57.88 -6.60 52.18
C ARG A 599 57.85 -5.08 51.89
N ARG A 600 56.80 -4.34 52.34
CA ARG A 600 56.78 -2.89 52.73
C ARG A 600 57.51 -1.87 51.82
N ARG A 601 56.84 -0.79 51.38
CA ARG A 601 56.54 0.43 52.18
C ARG A 601 55.38 1.21 51.49
N LEU A 602 54.40 1.79 52.19
CA LEU A 602 54.45 3.07 52.97
C LEU A 602 54.84 4.28 52.08
N ALA A 603 54.09 5.40 52.04
CA ALA A 603 52.84 5.75 52.71
C ALA A 603 52.18 7.03 52.13
N VAL A 604 50.92 7.32 52.53
CA VAL A 604 50.36 8.67 52.81
C VAL A 604 50.23 9.70 51.65
N ALA A 605 49.21 10.58 51.59
CA ALA A 605 47.81 10.52 52.03
C ALA A 605 46.93 11.62 51.37
N ARG A 606 45.68 11.27 51.04
CA ARG A 606 44.42 12.03 51.27
C ARG A 606 44.34 13.58 51.25
N CYS A 607 43.36 14.03 50.46
CA CYS A 607 42.23 14.93 50.84
C CYS A 607 42.39 16.47 50.85
N ALA A 608 41.21 17.09 51.06
CA ALA A 608 40.89 18.49 51.38
C ALA A 608 40.72 19.47 50.19
N ALA A 609 39.47 19.57 49.73
CA ALA A 609 39.01 20.60 48.78
C ALA A 609 38.58 21.91 49.48
N ARG A 610 38.27 22.92 48.65
CA ARG A 610 37.52 24.17 48.95
C ARG A 610 38.23 25.27 49.78
N ARG A 611 38.63 26.33 49.08
CA ARG A 611 38.13 27.73 49.18
C ARG A 611 38.76 28.56 48.05
N LEU A 612 38.25 29.68 47.54
CA LEU A 612 36.93 30.23 47.19
C LEU A 612 37.22 31.70 46.76
N ALA A 613 36.98 32.02 45.48
CA ALA A 613 36.90 33.33 44.79
C ALA A 613 37.57 34.62 45.34
N ALA A 614 38.26 35.39 44.46
CA ALA A 614 37.77 36.69 43.93
C ALA A 614 38.82 37.51 43.13
N ARG A 615 38.38 38.14 42.00
CA ARG A 615 38.87 39.41 41.36
C ARG A 615 40.37 39.54 40.95
N MET A 616 40.82 40.54 40.16
CA MET A 616 40.37 41.13 38.87
C MET A 616 41.44 42.16 38.40
N LEU A 617 41.63 42.38 37.09
CA LEU A 617 42.23 43.57 36.41
C LEU A 617 43.73 43.96 36.66
N ALA A 618 44.55 43.93 35.58
CA ALA A 618 45.50 45.00 35.16
C ALA A 618 46.18 44.67 33.79
N GLY A 619 46.55 45.69 33.00
CA GLY A 619 47.40 45.59 31.78
C GLY A 619 48.89 45.91 32.04
N PRO A 620 49.78 46.18 31.04
CA PRO A 620 49.57 47.28 30.05
C PRO A 620 50.28 47.27 28.65
N THR A 621 49.75 48.08 27.70
CA THR A 621 50.43 48.95 26.66
C THR A 621 51.17 48.43 25.37
N LEU A 622 51.27 49.35 24.37
CA LEU A 622 51.76 49.24 22.95
C LEU A 622 52.96 50.20 22.66
N PRO A 623 53.60 50.18 21.46
CA PRO A 623 53.35 51.20 20.37
C PRO A 623 53.39 50.63 18.89
N VAL A 624 52.58 51.04 17.88
CA VAL A 624 52.59 52.26 16.96
C VAL A 624 53.77 52.26 15.95
N SER A 625 53.69 52.45 14.60
CA SER A 625 52.66 52.59 13.50
C SER A 625 53.33 52.28 12.10
N GLY A 626 52.91 52.58 10.84
CA GLY A 626 51.85 53.40 10.19
C GLY A 626 52.05 53.60 8.63
N ALA A 627 51.28 54.51 7.99
CA ALA A 627 51.36 55.10 6.61
C ALA A 627 50.84 54.36 5.33
N VAL A 628 50.04 55.06 4.47
CA VAL A 628 49.43 54.60 3.18
C VAL A 628 49.08 55.77 2.21
N PRO A 629 49.49 55.73 0.91
CA PRO A 629 48.67 56.13 -0.28
C PRO A 629 48.99 55.23 -1.53
N PRO A 630 48.63 55.52 -2.83
CA PRO A 630 47.75 56.51 -3.49
C PRO A 630 46.71 55.87 -4.50
N MET A 631 46.27 56.58 -5.56
CA MET A 631 45.43 56.14 -6.72
C MET A 631 45.77 56.95 -8.00
N PRO A 632 45.10 56.71 -9.17
CA PRO A 632 43.83 57.40 -9.54
C PRO A 632 42.72 56.37 -9.99
N ALA A 633 41.54 56.69 -10.52
CA ALA A 633 40.94 57.91 -11.11
C ALA A 633 39.39 58.02 -10.85
N GLY A 634 38.58 58.40 -11.84
CA GLY A 634 37.11 58.63 -11.77
C GLY A 634 36.61 59.48 -12.95
N PRO A 635 35.53 60.31 -12.83
CA PRO A 635 34.53 60.47 -11.74
C PRO A 635 33.18 59.80 -12.16
N MET A 636 31.91 60.11 -11.80
CA MET A 636 31.06 61.14 -11.13
C MET A 636 29.84 60.39 -10.49
N ARG A 637 28.79 60.87 -9.79
CA ARG A 637 28.26 62.03 -8.99
C ARG A 637 26.92 61.48 -8.39
N ALA A 638 26.29 61.89 -7.27
CA ALA A 638 26.52 62.83 -6.15
C ALA A 638 26.09 62.08 -4.83
N GLY A 639 25.59 62.59 -3.69
CA GLY A 639 25.08 63.91 -3.20
C GLY A 639 23.55 64.05 -3.30
N TRP A 640 22.76 64.42 -2.27
CA TRP A 640 23.03 64.83 -0.88
C TRP A 640 21.85 64.53 0.09
N THR A 641 22.09 64.60 1.41
CA THR A 641 21.18 64.36 2.58
C THR A 641 21.65 65.24 3.78
N PRO A 642 21.31 65.06 5.10
CA PRO A 642 20.29 64.26 5.83
C PRO A 642 19.58 64.93 7.07
N VAL A 643 18.36 64.46 7.47
CA VAL A 643 17.84 64.32 8.89
C VAL A 643 17.59 65.62 9.73
N PRO A 644 16.76 65.73 10.83
CA PRO A 644 15.63 64.93 11.44
C PRO A 644 14.26 65.68 11.24
N PRO A 645 13.29 65.99 12.18
CA PRO A 645 12.89 65.54 13.55
C PRO A 645 11.34 65.34 13.78
N MET A 646 10.81 65.65 14.99
CA MET A 646 9.39 65.69 15.47
C MET A 646 9.07 67.08 16.09
N PRO A 647 7.81 67.60 16.30
CA PRO A 647 6.71 66.97 17.08
C PRO A 647 5.20 67.43 16.86
N ALA A 648 4.29 66.94 17.72
CA ALA A 648 3.07 67.59 18.28
C ALA A 648 1.67 67.61 17.55
N ARG A 649 0.65 68.16 18.24
CA ARG A 649 -0.83 67.92 18.15
C ARG A 649 -1.65 69.24 18.16
N PRO A 650 -2.92 69.28 17.68
CA PRO A 650 -4.14 69.26 18.55
C PRO A 650 -5.27 68.36 17.96
N MET A 651 -6.24 67.77 18.67
CA MET A 651 -7.37 68.29 19.51
C MET A 651 -8.40 69.18 18.77
N SER A 652 -9.72 69.04 18.97
CA SER A 652 -10.58 68.04 19.66
C SER A 652 -12.04 68.23 19.14
N ALA A 653 -13.11 67.51 19.51
CA ALA A 653 -13.43 66.48 20.52
C ALA A 653 -14.44 65.47 19.89
N ALA A 654 -15.23 64.59 20.54
CA ALA A 654 -15.55 64.25 21.95
C ALA A 654 -15.75 62.70 22.04
N SER A 655 -16.57 62.00 22.86
CA SER A 655 -17.57 62.29 23.92
C SER A 655 -17.74 61.03 24.84
N THR A 656 -18.71 61.04 25.77
CA THR A 656 -19.00 59.96 26.76
C THR A 656 -20.53 59.90 27.05
N PRO A 657 -21.12 58.89 27.75
CA PRO A 657 -20.64 58.19 28.96
C PRO A 657 -20.77 56.64 28.95
N ALA A 658 -20.39 56.02 30.08
CA ALA A 658 -20.33 54.56 30.28
C ALA A 658 -21.09 54.10 31.55
N ARG A 659 -21.31 52.78 31.70
CA ARG A 659 -21.54 52.12 33.00
C ARG A 659 -21.08 50.66 33.02
N ARG A 660 -20.99 50.07 34.22
CA ARG A 660 -20.29 48.79 34.52
C ARG A 660 -21.24 47.59 34.71
N MET A 661 -20.59 46.41 34.72
CA MET A 661 -21.08 45.05 35.02
C MET A 661 -21.85 44.91 36.36
N PRO A 662 -22.51 43.77 36.55
CA PRO A 662 -22.36 42.96 37.77
C PRO A 662 -21.70 41.58 37.51
N ALA A 663 -21.39 40.86 38.58
CA ALA A 663 -20.65 39.58 38.60
C ALA A 663 -21.54 38.38 39.00
N PRO A 664 -21.08 37.10 38.94
CA PRO A 664 -21.93 35.91 39.02
C PRO A 664 -22.10 35.32 40.44
N PRO A 665 -23.11 34.45 40.67
CA PRO A 665 -23.25 33.62 41.87
C PRO A 665 -22.58 32.23 41.75
N THR A 666 -22.34 31.59 42.90
CA THR A 666 -21.66 30.28 43.10
C THR A 666 -22.65 29.15 43.54
N PRO A 667 -22.23 27.86 43.62
CA PRO A 667 -23.15 26.71 43.43
C PRO A 667 -23.47 25.83 44.68
N ALA A 668 -24.14 24.68 44.43
CA ALA A 668 -24.47 23.51 45.28
C ALA A 668 -25.75 23.59 46.18
N PRO A 669 -26.30 22.46 46.73
CA PRO A 669 -25.93 21.03 46.58
C PRO A 669 -27.08 19.99 46.29
N TRP A 670 -26.70 18.79 45.83
CA TRP A 670 -27.25 17.42 46.05
C TRP A 670 -28.76 17.11 46.31
N THR A 671 -29.31 16.09 45.62
CA THR A 671 -30.11 14.97 46.22
C THR A 671 -30.37 13.78 45.25
N SER A 672 -31.03 12.70 45.72
CA SER A 672 -30.95 11.30 45.27
C SER A 672 -31.99 10.75 44.26
N SER A 673 -31.70 9.56 43.72
CA SER A 673 -32.51 8.57 42.96
C SER A 673 -33.77 8.05 43.71
N PRO A 674 -34.60 7.07 43.22
CA PRO A 674 -34.49 6.23 41.99
C PRO A 674 -35.80 5.93 41.19
N SER A 675 -35.68 5.31 39.99
CA SER A 675 -36.57 4.23 39.47
C SER A 675 -36.15 3.70 38.07
N SER A 676 -36.58 2.47 37.76
CA SER A 676 -36.43 1.69 36.51
C SER A 676 -37.74 0.88 36.28
N PRO A 677 -38.00 0.10 35.19
CA PRO A 677 -37.10 -0.37 34.11
C PRO A 677 -37.71 -0.39 32.67
N ALA A 678 -37.07 -1.17 31.76
CA ALA A 678 -37.46 -1.57 30.39
C ALA A 678 -37.28 -0.53 29.25
N SER A 679 -36.87 -0.90 28.02
CA SER A 679 -36.29 -2.17 27.49
C SER A 679 -35.55 -1.94 26.14
N ASP A 680 -34.74 -2.92 25.72
CA ASP A 680 -33.78 -2.93 24.59
C ASP A 680 -34.13 -2.24 23.25
N ALA A 681 -33.11 -1.58 22.68
CA ALA A 681 -32.59 -1.86 21.33
C ALA A 681 -31.21 -1.16 21.13
N THR A 682 -30.14 -1.90 20.83
CA THR A 682 -28.80 -1.33 20.58
C THR A 682 -28.28 -1.63 19.17
N ALA A 683 -27.95 -0.58 18.41
CA ALA A 683 -27.36 -0.68 17.08
C ALA A 683 -25.84 -0.96 17.12
N ARG A 684 -25.36 -1.76 16.15
CA ARG A 684 -23.92 -2.05 15.97
C ARG A 684 -23.22 -0.90 15.23
N ARG A 685 -21.89 -0.82 15.36
CA ARG A 685 -21.02 -0.04 14.46
C ARG A 685 -20.09 -0.98 13.72
N MET A 686 -19.67 -0.61 12.52
CA MET A 686 -18.40 -1.08 11.95
C MET A 686 -17.31 -0.02 12.17
N ALA A 687 -16.05 -0.41 12.01
CA ALA A 687 -14.92 0.51 12.04
C ALA A 687 -13.72 -0.06 11.26
N HIS A 688 -13.00 0.82 10.56
CA HIS A 688 -11.81 0.46 9.78
C HIS A 688 -10.52 1.01 10.42
N PRO A 689 -9.38 0.31 10.31
CA PRO A 689 -8.07 0.82 10.70
C PRO A 689 -7.14 0.99 9.49
N ALA A 690 -6.48 2.15 9.38
CA ALA A 690 -5.49 2.40 8.32
C ALA A 690 -4.27 1.46 8.41
N GLY A 691 -3.63 1.18 7.26
CA GLY A 691 -2.28 0.59 7.22
C GLY A 691 -2.11 -0.73 6.45
N VAL A 692 -2.96 -1.05 5.47
CA VAL A 692 -2.76 -2.21 4.57
C VAL A 692 -2.79 -1.73 3.11
N SER A 693 -1.68 -1.91 2.39
CA SER A 693 -1.68 -1.84 0.92
C SER A 693 -2.33 -3.11 0.35
N PRO A 694 -3.19 -3.01 -0.70
CA PRO A 694 -3.62 -4.18 -1.44
C PRO A 694 -2.41 -4.88 -2.11
N LEU A 695 -2.54 -6.16 -2.40
CA LEU A 695 -1.68 -6.85 -3.36
C LEU A 695 -2.49 -7.90 -4.15
N PRO A 696 -1.98 -8.30 -5.32
CA PRO A 696 -2.34 -7.75 -6.61
C PRO A 696 -3.65 -8.33 -7.16
N GLU A 697 -4.29 -7.58 -8.05
CA GLU A 697 -5.50 -8.01 -8.75
C GLU A 697 -5.17 -8.94 -9.91
N THR A 698 -5.40 -10.25 -9.72
CA THR A 698 -5.65 -11.18 -10.82
C THR A 698 -6.86 -12.04 -10.49
N ALA A 699 -7.82 -12.10 -11.42
CA ALA A 699 -9.00 -12.96 -11.41
C ALA A 699 -10.13 -12.66 -10.40
N THR A 700 -10.81 -11.52 -10.58
CA THR A 700 -12.29 -11.53 -10.59
C THR A 700 -12.78 -11.60 -12.03
N ARG A 701 -13.11 -12.81 -12.50
CA ARG A 701 -13.92 -12.99 -13.71
C ARG A 701 -15.28 -12.30 -13.50
N ARG A 702 -15.98 -11.94 -14.59
CA ARG A 702 -17.43 -11.67 -14.54
C ARG A 702 -18.10 -12.79 -13.73
N ILE A 703 -18.94 -12.45 -12.75
CA ILE A 703 -19.85 -13.44 -12.17
C ILE A 703 -20.86 -13.81 -13.26
N PRO A 704 -20.87 -15.05 -13.78
CA PRO A 704 -21.82 -15.46 -14.80
C PRO A 704 -23.22 -15.59 -14.19
N MET A 705 -24.22 -15.02 -14.86
CA MET A 705 -25.63 -15.16 -14.49
C MET A 705 -26.13 -16.58 -14.78
N GLY A 706 -25.83 -17.49 -13.85
CA GLY A 706 -26.18 -18.91 -13.85
C GLY A 706 -25.80 -19.55 -12.51
N PRO A 707 -26.13 -20.83 -12.26
CA PRO A 707 -25.82 -21.49 -10.99
C PRO A 707 -24.29 -21.63 -10.78
N GLN A 708 -23.71 -20.68 -10.06
CA GLN A 708 -22.31 -20.68 -9.66
C GLN A 708 -22.11 -21.52 -8.40
N HIS A 709 -21.24 -22.52 -8.48
CA HIS A 709 -20.79 -23.24 -7.30
C HIS A 709 -19.76 -22.38 -6.54
N TYR A 710 -20.11 -21.99 -5.32
CA TYR A 710 -19.22 -21.32 -4.37
C TYR A 710 -18.82 -22.29 -3.25
N LYS A 711 -17.64 -22.05 -2.67
CA LYS A 711 -17.13 -22.73 -1.47
C LYS A 711 -16.74 -21.68 -0.44
N SER A 712 -16.71 -22.07 0.83
CA SER A 712 -16.17 -21.22 1.89
C SER A 712 -14.65 -21.12 1.77
N SER A 713 -14.10 -19.91 1.95
CA SER A 713 -12.67 -19.63 1.88
C SER A 713 -11.91 -20.38 2.97
N ARG A 714 -10.76 -20.99 2.61
CA ARG A 714 -9.89 -21.73 3.53
C ARG A 714 -9.23 -20.86 4.61
N TYR A 715 -9.31 -19.53 4.51
CA TYR A 715 -8.61 -18.58 5.37
C TYR A 715 -9.53 -17.80 6.33
N VAL A 716 -10.75 -18.29 6.56
CA VAL A 716 -11.72 -17.68 7.49
C VAL A 716 -11.54 -18.18 8.92
N ILE A 717 -11.39 -17.24 9.85
CA ILE A 717 -11.26 -17.45 11.29
C ILE A 717 -12.47 -16.77 11.96
N THR A 718 -13.26 -17.52 12.74
CA THR A 718 -14.38 -16.96 13.51
C THR A 718 -14.15 -17.05 15.03
N ALA A 719 -14.79 -16.15 15.76
CA ALA A 719 -14.80 -16.12 17.22
C ALA A 719 -16.24 -15.87 17.73
N PRO A 720 -16.76 -16.68 18.69
CA PRO A 720 -18.14 -16.58 19.14
C PRO A 720 -18.40 -15.36 20.03
N LEU A 721 -19.62 -14.86 19.97
CA LEU A 721 -20.15 -13.79 20.82
C LEU A 721 -21.35 -14.32 21.64
N LYS A 722 -21.63 -13.72 22.80
CA LYS A 722 -22.56 -14.27 23.81
C LYS A 722 -24.02 -14.38 23.35
N ASP A 723 -24.40 -13.64 22.32
CA ASP A 723 -25.75 -13.60 21.73
C ASP A 723 -25.87 -14.45 20.45
N GLY A 724 -24.91 -15.35 20.20
CA GLY A 724 -24.91 -16.26 19.05
C GLY A 724 -24.43 -15.63 17.74
N ARG A 725 -23.99 -14.36 17.77
CA ARG A 725 -23.21 -13.76 16.68
C ARG A 725 -21.79 -14.32 16.64
N GLU A 726 -21.08 -14.08 15.54
CA GLU A 726 -19.65 -14.40 15.39
C GLU A 726 -18.88 -13.21 14.82
N LEU A 727 -17.70 -12.92 15.36
CA LEU A 727 -16.71 -12.06 14.71
C LEU A 727 -15.92 -12.90 13.70
N ALA A 728 -16.00 -12.58 12.42
CA ALA A 728 -15.35 -13.31 11.33
C ALA A 728 -14.25 -12.46 10.69
N TYR A 729 -13.05 -13.05 10.52
CA TYR A 729 -11.91 -12.46 9.84
C TYR A 729 -11.46 -13.36 8.69
N ASN A 730 -11.11 -12.79 7.54
CA ASN A 730 -10.50 -13.52 6.43
C ASN A 730 -9.04 -13.07 6.25
N GLY A 731 -8.10 -14.00 6.43
CA GLY A 731 -6.66 -13.72 6.30
C GLY A 731 -6.19 -13.38 4.88
N MET A 732 -6.92 -13.83 3.86
CA MET A 732 -6.58 -13.60 2.45
C MET A 732 -7.07 -12.24 1.96
N SER A 733 -8.35 -11.89 2.18
CA SER A 733 -8.90 -10.58 1.78
C SER A 733 -8.53 -9.46 2.75
N GLY A 734 -8.42 -9.77 4.05
CA GLY A 734 -8.32 -8.77 5.10
C GLY A 734 -9.68 -8.18 5.51
N ALA A 735 -10.79 -8.85 5.24
CA ALA A 735 -12.12 -8.46 5.75
C ALA A 735 -12.30 -8.84 7.23
N LEU A 736 -13.05 -8.02 7.98
CA LEU A 736 -13.48 -8.25 9.36
C LEU A 736 -14.95 -7.83 9.51
N ALA A 737 -15.83 -8.75 9.91
CA ALA A 737 -17.27 -8.52 10.03
C ALA A 737 -17.88 -9.18 11.26
N VAL A 738 -19.07 -8.75 11.70
CA VAL A 738 -19.83 -9.36 12.81
C VAL A 738 -21.10 -10.01 12.27
N TRP A 739 -21.00 -11.30 11.99
CA TRP A 739 -22.08 -12.12 11.44
C TRP A 739 -23.22 -12.32 12.44
N THR A 740 -24.45 -12.25 11.94
CA THR A 740 -25.63 -12.81 12.59
C THR A 740 -25.59 -14.35 12.59
N PRO A 741 -26.42 -15.02 13.42
CA PRO A 741 -26.67 -16.45 13.31
C PRO A 741 -27.08 -16.90 11.90
N ARG A 742 -27.77 -16.05 11.10
CA ARG A 742 -28.16 -16.36 9.71
C ARG A 742 -26.95 -16.42 8.79
N GLU A 743 -26.09 -15.42 8.81
CA GLU A 743 -24.86 -15.37 7.99
C GLU A 743 -23.91 -16.51 8.36
N ALA A 744 -23.72 -16.76 9.66
CA ALA A 744 -22.86 -17.83 10.14
C ALA A 744 -23.43 -19.23 9.81
N ALA A 745 -24.76 -19.39 9.77
CA ALA A 745 -25.40 -20.60 9.27
C ALA A 745 -25.28 -20.73 7.74
N ALA A 746 -25.42 -19.64 6.99
CA ALA A 746 -25.26 -19.62 5.53
C ALA A 746 -23.82 -20.00 5.12
N PHE A 747 -22.80 -19.44 5.78
CA PHE A 747 -21.39 -19.79 5.58
C PHE A 747 -21.11 -21.28 5.87
N ARG A 748 -21.67 -21.82 6.97
CA ARG A 748 -21.58 -23.26 7.28
C ARG A 748 -22.29 -24.13 6.26
N ARG A 749 -23.45 -23.70 5.75
CA ARG A 749 -24.20 -24.40 4.69
C ARG A 749 -23.40 -24.48 3.40
N VAL A 750 -22.83 -23.37 2.92
CA VAL A 750 -21.98 -23.35 1.71
C VAL A 750 -20.72 -24.22 1.90
N ALA A 751 -20.14 -24.25 3.11
CA ALA A 751 -19.03 -25.15 3.45
C ALA A 751 -19.41 -26.65 3.41
N ALA A 752 -20.65 -27.01 3.78
CA ALA A 752 -21.12 -28.38 3.77
C ALA A 752 -21.62 -28.85 2.40
N GLU A 753 -22.26 -27.97 1.62
CA GLU A 753 -23.01 -28.34 0.41
C GLU A 753 -22.30 -27.98 -0.91
N GLY A 754 -21.25 -27.14 -0.90
CA GLY A 754 -20.49 -26.76 -2.11
C GLY A 754 -21.32 -25.99 -3.15
N ARG A 755 -22.38 -25.31 -2.71
CA ARG A 755 -23.36 -24.56 -3.50
C ARG A 755 -23.81 -23.33 -2.72
N CYS A 756 -24.22 -22.28 -3.43
CA CYS A 756 -24.80 -21.09 -2.81
C CYS A 756 -26.06 -20.68 -3.58
N ASP A 757 -27.22 -21.07 -3.04
CA ASP A 757 -28.51 -20.96 -3.73
C ASP A 757 -29.22 -19.62 -3.50
N ASP A 758 -28.65 -18.76 -2.66
CA ASP A 758 -29.19 -17.48 -2.21
C ASP A 758 -28.07 -16.45 -2.22
N LEU A 759 -27.78 -15.91 -3.41
CA LEU A 759 -26.72 -14.91 -3.63
C LEU A 759 -27.08 -13.55 -3.03
N GLU A 760 -28.37 -13.26 -2.85
CA GLU A 760 -28.84 -11.99 -2.29
C GLU A 760 -28.54 -11.92 -0.78
N SER A 761 -28.84 -12.97 0.00
CA SER A 761 -28.51 -13.00 1.44
C SER A 761 -27.09 -13.50 1.77
N THR A 762 -26.24 -13.67 0.76
CA THR A 762 -24.81 -13.96 0.93
C THR A 762 -23.87 -12.94 0.24
N ALA A 763 -24.40 -11.83 -0.29
CA ALA A 763 -23.62 -10.80 -0.96
C ALA A 763 -22.46 -10.25 -0.11
N ASP A 764 -22.69 -9.98 1.18
CA ASP A 764 -21.64 -9.51 2.11
C ASP A 764 -20.56 -10.56 2.37
N LEU A 765 -20.94 -11.85 2.35
CA LEU A 765 -19.99 -12.97 2.48
C LEU A 765 -19.10 -13.11 1.24
N LEU A 766 -19.64 -12.81 0.06
CA LEU A 766 -18.90 -12.75 -1.20
C LEU A 766 -18.00 -11.51 -1.26
N TYR A 767 -18.50 -10.33 -0.89
CA TYR A 767 -17.74 -9.07 -0.88
C TYR A 767 -16.55 -9.12 0.10
N GLY A 768 -16.74 -9.69 1.29
CA GLY A 768 -15.63 -9.93 2.23
C GLY A 768 -14.66 -11.06 1.81
N GLY A 769 -14.93 -11.75 0.70
CA GLY A 769 -14.16 -12.91 0.23
C GLY A 769 -14.30 -14.16 1.11
N TYR A 770 -15.24 -14.18 2.05
CA TYR A 770 -15.51 -15.33 2.91
C TYR A 770 -16.06 -16.52 2.12
N LEU A 771 -16.81 -16.25 1.06
CA LEU A 771 -17.15 -17.22 0.02
C LEU A 771 -16.34 -16.92 -1.24
N VAL A 772 -15.80 -17.96 -1.87
CA VAL A 772 -15.02 -17.89 -3.11
C VAL A 772 -15.59 -18.86 -4.16
N PRO A 773 -15.46 -18.57 -5.47
CA PRO A 773 -15.87 -19.51 -6.50
C PRO A 773 -15.11 -20.85 -6.40
N THR A 774 -15.77 -21.99 -6.66
CA THR A 774 -15.13 -23.31 -6.46
C THR A 774 -13.85 -23.51 -7.27
N GLN A 775 -13.76 -22.91 -8.45
CA GLN A 775 -12.60 -22.96 -9.34
C GLN A 775 -11.36 -22.19 -8.86
N VAL A 776 -11.43 -21.43 -7.76
CA VAL A 776 -10.28 -20.67 -7.23
C VAL A 776 -9.42 -21.56 -6.33
N ASP A 777 -8.16 -21.79 -6.68
CA ASP A 777 -7.17 -22.30 -5.72
C ASP A 777 -6.53 -21.14 -4.94
N GLU A 778 -7.06 -20.90 -3.73
CA GLU A 778 -6.57 -19.86 -2.83
C GLU A 778 -5.15 -20.12 -2.30
N LEU A 779 -4.67 -21.37 -2.34
CA LEU A 779 -3.32 -21.74 -1.90
C LEU A 779 -2.31 -21.50 -3.03
N GLU A 780 -2.64 -21.84 -4.27
CA GLU A 780 -1.82 -21.49 -5.44
C GLU A 780 -1.75 -19.96 -5.63
N GLN A 781 -2.89 -19.26 -5.56
CA GLN A 781 -2.91 -17.80 -5.58
C GLN A 781 -1.94 -17.24 -4.55
N LEU A 782 -2.10 -17.63 -3.27
CA LEU A 782 -1.23 -17.16 -2.18
C LEU A 782 0.25 -17.51 -2.40
N HIS A 783 0.55 -18.66 -3.00
CA HIS A 783 1.91 -19.06 -3.38
C HIS A 783 2.50 -18.12 -4.43
N GLY A 784 1.71 -17.71 -5.43
CA GLY A 784 2.07 -16.65 -6.37
C GLY A 784 2.37 -15.31 -5.69
N LEU A 785 1.48 -14.87 -4.78
CA LEU A 785 1.66 -13.60 -4.05
C LEU A 785 2.92 -13.64 -3.16
N TYR A 786 3.18 -14.78 -2.53
CA TYR A 786 4.38 -15.01 -1.72
C TYR A 786 5.66 -15.01 -2.57
N LYS A 787 5.65 -15.67 -3.74
CA LYS A 787 6.76 -15.65 -4.70
C LYS A 787 7.08 -14.21 -5.13
N ALA A 788 6.08 -13.44 -5.57
CA ALA A 788 6.25 -12.05 -5.97
C ALA A 788 6.87 -11.20 -4.84
N HIS A 789 6.39 -11.36 -3.61
CA HIS A 789 6.88 -10.62 -2.44
C HIS A 789 8.29 -11.07 -1.96
N ARG A 790 8.67 -12.33 -2.19
CA ARG A 790 9.96 -12.92 -1.78
C ARG A 790 11.09 -12.67 -2.77
N TYR A 791 10.78 -12.69 -4.07
CA TYR A 791 11.77 -12.61 -5.16
C TYR A 791 11.96 -11.19 -5.72
N ASP A 792 11.29 -10.17 -5.18
CA ASP A 792 11.58 -8.77 -5.47
C ASP A 792 13.02 -8.41 -5.06
N ARG A 793 13.88 -8.18 -6.06
CA ARG A 793 15.29 -7.82 -5.88
C ARG A 793 15.54 -6.32 -5.72
N ARG A 794 14.54 -5.47 -5.96
CA ARG A 794 14.69 -4.00 -6.01
C ARG A 794 15.03 -3.38 -4.64
N THR A 795 14.92 -4.14 -3.56
CA THR A 795 15.38 -3.77 -2.22
C THR A 795 16.51 -4.68 -1.76
N LEU A 796 17.65 -4.08 -1.42
CA LEU A 796 18.77 -4.75 -0.75
C LEU A 796 18.66 -4.56 0.77
N ILE A 797 18.61 -5.65 1.52
CA ILE A 797 18.53 -5.66 2.99
C ILE A 797 19.87 -6.16 3.55
N LEU A 798 20.61 -5.30 4.26
CA LEU A 798 21.84 -5.69 4.95
C LEU A 798 21.66 -5.53 6.46
N THR A 799 21.67 -6.65 7.18
CA THR A 799 21.97 -6.61 8.61
C THR A 799 23.49 -6.52 8.77
N VAL A 800 23.99 -5.53 9.48
CA VAL A 800 25.44 -5.33 9.67
C VAL A 800 25.76 -5.34 11.15
N ALA A 801 26.74 -6.14 11.55
CA ALA A 801 27.23 -6.21 12.93
C ALA A 801 28.61 -5.54 13.06
N PRO A 802 28.71 -4.27 13.52
CA PRO A 802 29.99 -3.59 13.74
C PRO A 802 30.90 -4.31 14.74
N THR A 803 30.31 -5.06 15.68
CA THR A 803 31.00 -5.92 16.63
C THR A 803 30.06 -7.01 17.18
N LEU A 804 30.62 -8.18 17.51
CA LEU A 804 29.92 -9.20 18.31
C LEU A 804 30.16 -9.02 19.83
N ALA A 805 31.00 -8.06 20.23
CA ALA A 805 31.13 -7.64 21.62
C ALA A 805 29.81 -7.05 22.13
N CYS A 806 29.47 -7.33 23.39
CA CYS A 806 28.37 -6.69 24.12
C CYS A 806 28.89 -6.23 25.49
N ASN A 807 28.25 -5.21 26.10
CA ASN A 807 28.54 -4.80 27.48
C ASN A 807 27.60 -5.43 28.51
N PHE A 808 26.60 -6.19 28.08
CA PHE A 808 25.63 -6.92 28.91
C PHE A 808 25.94 -8.43 28.90
N ALA A 809 25.58 -9.11 29.98
CA ALA A 809 25.78 -10.54 30.17
C ALA A 809 24.45 -11.32 30.23
N CYS A 810 23.58 -11.13 29.23
CA CYS A 810 22.20 -11.63 29.29
C CYS A 810 22.13 -13.16 29.33
N ASP A 811 21.38 -13.74 30.27
CA ASP A 811 21.31 -15.19 30.54
C ASP A 811 20.71 -16.00 29.37
N TYR A 812 19.68 -15.47 28.72
CA TYR A 812 19.02 -16.07 27.54
C TYR A 812 19.67 -15.69 26.20
N CYS A 813 20.86 -15.07 26.18
CA CYS A 813 21.44 -14.56 24.92
C CYS A 813 21.76 -15.70 23.94
N PHE A 814 21.02 -15.81 22.83
CA PHE A 814 21.23 -16.84 21.79
C PHE A 814 22.64 -16.86 21.17
N GLN A 815 23.37 -15.75 21.28
CA GLN A 815 24.77 -15.67 20.85
C GLN A 815 25.73 -16.35 21.85
N GLY A 816 25.27 -16.73 23.04
CA GLY A 816 26.11 -17.16 24.16
C GLY A 816 26.95 -16.03 24.76
N GLN A 817 27.73 -16.41 25.78
CA GLN A 817 28.76 -15.55 26.39
C GLN A 817 30.12 -15.76 25.71
N ASP A 818 30.49 -17.00 25.36
CA ASP A 818 31.78 -17.40 24.79
C ASP A 818 31.94 -17.08 23.28
N LYS A 819 31.34 -15.99 22.81
CA LYS A 819 31.29 -15.61 21.39
C LYS A 819 32.54 -14.85 20.91
N PRO A 820 32.93 -14.94 19.62
CA PRO A 820 34.11 -14.26 19.10
C PRO A 820 34.03 -12.72 19.21
N VAL A 821 34.77 -12.13 20.15
CA VAL A 821 34.74 -10.69 20.45
C VAL A 821 35.55 -9.87 19.43
N GLN A 822 35.02 -9.74 18.20
CA GLN A 822 35.68 -9.05 17.09
C GLN A 822 35.05 -7.68 16.75
N THR A 823 35.82 -6.79 16.12
CA THR A 823 35.40 -5.45 15.66
C THR A 823 35.65 -5.33 14.16
N MET A 824 34.70 -4.77 13.41
CA MET A 824 34.75 -4.69 11.95
C MET A 824 35.86 -3.75 11.45
N GLY A 825 36.88 -4.32 10.80
CA GLY A 825 38.00 -3.57 10.22
C GLY A 825 37.62 -2.84 8.92
N GLN A 826 38.45 -1.87 8.53
CA GLN A 826 38.22 -1.01 7.36
C GLN A 826 37.98 -1.81 6.06
N THR A 827 38.79 -2.84 5.81
CA THR A 827 38.68 -3.70 4.62
C THR A 827 37.31 -4.35 4.46
N VAL A 828 36.65 -4.73 5.56
CA VAL A 828 35.28 -5.29 5.55
C VAL A 828 34.26 -4.19 5.24
N GLN A 829 34.45 -2.99 5.78
CA GLN A 829 33.58 -1.83 5.48
C GLN A 829 33.67 -1.43 4.00
N ASP A 830 34.88 -1.47 3.43
CA ASP A 830 35.12 -1.17 2.01
C ASP A 830 34.45 -2.22 1.10
N ALA A 831 34.54 -3.51 1.46
CA ALA A 831 33.86 -4.58 0.73
C ALA A 831 32.33 -4.49 0.82
N ILE A 832 31.77 -4.06 1.96
CA ILE A 832 30.32 -3.77 2.09
C ILE A 832 29.92 -2.66 1.11
N VAL A 833 30.64 -1.54 1.07
CA VAL A 833 30.33 -0.41 0.16
C VAL A 833 30.48 -0.83 -1.31
N ALA A 834 31.54 -1.57 -1.65
CA ALA A 834 31.74 -2.09 -3.00
C ALA A 834 30.66 -3.09 -3.44
N PHE A 835 30.12 -3.89 -2.50
CA PHE A 835 28.97 -4.76 -2.79
C PHE A 835 27.70 -3.95 -3.05
N VAL A 836 27.39 -2.93 -2.24
CA VAL A 836 26.23 -2.05 -2.48
C VAL A 836 26.37 -1.32 -3.81
N GLU A 837 27.57 -0.83 -4.17
CA GLU A 837 27.79 -0.16 -5.47
C GLU A 837 27.65 -1.12 -6.66
N ARG A 838 28.15 -2.36 -6.55
CA ARG A 838 27.95 -3.40 -7.57
C ARG A 838 26.48 -3.79 -7.73
N ALA A 839 25.70 -3.82 -6.65
CA ALA A 839 24.28 -4.13 -6.68
C ALA A 839 23.40 -2.96 -7.16
N ALA A 840 23.85 -1.70 -6.96
CA ALA A 840 23.09 -0.48 -7.18
C ALA A 840 22.25 -0.40 -8.49
N PRO A 841 22.71 -0.87 -9.66
CA PRO A 841 21.93 -0.77 -10.91
C PRO A 841 20.60 -1.54 -10.92
N GLU A 842 20.44 -2.59 -10.11
CA GLU A 842 19.18 -3.35 -10.00
C GLU A 842 18.25 -2.84 -8.88
N LEU A 843 18.71 -1.86 -8.09
CA LEU A 843 18.03 -1.43 -6.88
C LEU A 843 17.15 -0.18 -7.09
N ARG A 844 16.17 -0.03 -6.19
CA ARG A 844 15.48 1.22 -5.88
C ARG A 844 15.64 1.62 -4.42
N HIS A 845 16.00 0.68 -3.54
CA HIS A 845 16.07 0.88 -2.08
C HIS A 845 17.19 0.06 -1.44
N VAL A 846 17.96 0.69 -0.55
CA VAL A 846 18.90 0.03 0.36
C VAL A 846 18.40 0.22 1.79
N HIS A 847 18.26 -0.88 2.53
CA HIS A 847 17.89 -0.87 3.96
C HIS A 847 18.99 -1.49 4.82
N ILE A 848 19.45 -0.76 5.84
CA ILE A 848 20.49 -1.23 6.77
C ILE A 848 19.92 -1.49 8.17
N ALA A 849 20.12 -2.69 8.70
CA ALA A 849 19.78 -3.05 10.08
C ALA A 849 21.05 -3.22 10.93
N TRP A 850 21.34 -2.25 11.79
CA TRP A 850 22.50 -2.28 12.70
C TRP A 850 22.26 -3.24 13.86
N TYR A 851 23.13 -4.23 13.99
CA TYR A 851 22.98 -5.38 14.90
C TYR A 851 24.33 -5.77 15.52
N GLY A 852 24.43 -6.97 16.11
CA GLY A 852 25.67 -7.54 16.65
C GLY A 852 25.51 -7.94 18.11
N GLY A 853 26.54 -7.73 18.92
CA GLY A 853 26.46 -7.89 20.38
C GLY A 853 25.86 -6.65 21.04
N GLU A 854 26.52 -5.50 20.89
CA GLU A 854 25.97 -4.17 21.08
C GLU A 854 26.58 -3.21 20.05
N PRO A 855 25.84 -2.76 19.02
CA PRO A 855 26.38 -1.90 17.97
C PRO A 855 26.89 -0.56 18.50
N LEU A 856 26.29 0.02 19.56
CA LEU A 856 26.75 1.27 20.16
C LEU A 856 28.07 1.17 20.94
N LEU A 857 28.75 0.01 20.93
CA LEU A 857 30.17 -0.09 21.29
C LEU A 857 31.11 0.37 20.16
N ARG A 858 30.62 0.55 18.93
CA ARG A 858 31.39 0.95 17.74
C ARG A 858 30.63 1.98 16.87
N PRO A 859 30.19 3.13 17.43
CA PRO A 859 29.42 4.14 16.68
C PRO A 859 30.16 4.63 15.43
N GLY A 860 31.48 4.87 15.49
CA GLY A 860 32.26 5.30 14.33
C GLY A 860 32.23 4.36 13.11
N VAL A 861 31.93 3.07 13.29
CA VAL A 861 31.73 2.12 12.17
C VAL A 861 30.33 2.31 11.55
N ILE A 862 29.32 2.53 12.39
CA ILE A 862 27.94 2.86 11.96
C ILE A 862 27.96 4.17 11.20
N GLU A 863 28.64 5.17 11.74
CA GLU A 863 28.76 6.52 11.18
C GLU A 863 29.49 6.49 9.83
N ALA A 864 30.70 5.94 9.77
CA ALA A 864 31.49 5.87 8.54
C ALA A 864 30.84 5.04 7.41
N LEU A 865 30.16 3.93 7.73
CA LEU A 865 29.42 3.17 6.72
C LEU A 865 28.14 3.87 6.27
N SER A 866 27.38 4.46 7.20
CA SER A 866 26.14 5.18 6.85
C SER A 866 26.45 6.34 5.92
N ASP A 867 27.44 7.17 6.25
CA ASP A 867 27.79 8.38 5.47
C ASP A 867 28.22 8.01 4.04
N ARG A 868 29.00 6.91 3.89
CA ARG A 868 29.44 6.39 2.59
C ARG A 868 28.30 5.79 1.76
N ILE A 869 27.41 4.99 2.39
CA ILE A 869 26.30 4.33 1.69
C ILE A 869 25.21 5.35 1.34
N ILE A 870 24.92 6.31 2.20
CA ILE A 870 24.00 7.43 1.93
C ILE A 870 24.51 8.23 0.74
N ALA A 871 25.77 8.67 0.75
CA ALA A 871 26.36 9.42 -0.36
C ALA A 871 26.36 8.62 -1.67
N LEU A 872 26.53 7.29 -1.62
CA LEU A 872 26.39 6.40 -2.79
C LEU A 872 24.94 6.34 -3.30
N CYS A 873 23.97 6.19 -2.39
CA CYS A 873 22.55 6.12 -2.74
C CYS A 873 22.06 7.43 -3.36
N ASP A 874 22.41 8.58 -2.76
CA ASP A 874 22.00 9.90 -3.22
C ASP A 874 22.56 10.20 -4.63
N ARG A 875 23.84 9.86 -4.91
CA ARG A 875 24.44 9.96 -6.26
C ARG A 875 23.81 9.05 -7.31
N ARG A 876 22.98 8.07 -6.91
CA ARG A 876 22.37 7.05 -7.77
C ARG A 876 20.83 7.13 -7.80
N GLY A 877 20.23 8.10 -7.10
CA GLY A 877 18.76 8.21 -6.97
C GLY A 877 18.12 7.07 -6.16
N LEU A 878 18.89 6.33 -5.36
CA LEU A 878 18.39 5.23 -4.55
C LEU A 878 17.82 5.71 -3.22
N LYS A 879 16.67 5.14 -2.80
CA LYS A 879 16.18 5.34 -1.44
C LYS A 879 17.14 4.67 -0.44
N TYR A 880 17.39 5.34 0.68
CA TYR A 880 18.09 4.78 1.85
C TYR A 880 17.28 5.02 3.13
N ASP A 881 17.10 3.98 3.95
CA ASP A 881 16.75 4.12 5.37
C ASP A 881 17.39 3.01 6.22
N ALA A 882 17.41 3.20 7.54
CA ALA A 882 18.05 2.26 8.46
C ALA A 882 17.27 2.05 9.76
N MET A 883 17.58 0.93 10.44
CA MET A 883 17.18 0.67 11.82
C MET A 883 18.37 0.19 12.66
N ILE A 884 18.22 0.17 13.99
CA ILE A 884 19.24 -0.35 14.91
C ILE A 884 18.60 -1.14 16.06
N VAL A 885 19.23 -2.22 16.49
CA VAL A 885 18.89 -2.96 17.71
C VAL A 885 19.97 -2.72 18.76
N THR A 886 19.60 -2.23 19.93
CA THR A 886 20.54 -1.90 21.02
C THR A 886 19.97 -2.29 22.39
N ASN A 887 20.83 -2.54 23.36
CA ASN A 887 20.47 -2.63 24.77
C ASN A 887 20.05 -1.28 25.38
N GLY A 888 20.19 -0.16 24.64
CA GLY A 888 19.73 1.16 25.05
C GLY A 888 20.62 1.88 26.08
N TYR A 889 21.56 1.19 26.73
CA TYR A 889 22.40 1.75 27.79
C TYR A 889 23.33 2.89 27.30
N LYS A 890 23.71 2.84 26.02
CA LYS A 890 24.52 3.86 25.34
C LYS A 890 23.74 4.80 24.43
N LEU A 891 22.42 4.66 24.34
CA LEU A 891 21.55 5.52 23.53
C LEU A 891 21.30 6.86 24.23
N THR A 892 22.30 7.75 24.24
CA THR A 892 22.11 9.14 24.70
C THR A 892 21.32 9.96 23.68
N ALA A 893 20.78 11.12 24.08
CA ALA A 893 20.11 12.04 23.16
C ALA A 893 21.02 12.47 21.98
N ASP A 894 22.32 12.68 22.23
CA ASP A 894 23.27 13.06 21.17
C ASP A 894 23.57 11.89 20.22
N MET A 895 23.64 10.65 20.73
CA MET A 895 23.75 9.45 19.90
C MET A 895 22.48 9.24 19.05
N ALA A 896 21.31 9.51 19.62
CA ALA A 896 20.05 9.50 18.88
C ALA A 896 20.01 10.55 17.76
N ARG A 897 20.58 11.75 17.95
CA ARG A 897 20.74 12.73 16.87
C ARG A 897 21.68 12.22 15.77
N SER A 898 22.87 11.71 16.10
CA SER A 898 23.82 11.13 15.12
C SER A 898 23.19 10.01 14.28
N LEU A 899 22.34 9.17 14.89
CA LEU A 899 21.58 8.12 14.20
C LEU A 899 20.48 8.70 13.28
N ALA A 900 19.72 9.69 13.75
CA ALA A 900 18.64 10.32 12.99
C ALA A 900 19.15 11.09 11.76
N GLU A 901 20.25 11.83 11.91
CA GLU A 901 21.00 12.48 10.82
C GLU A 901 21.38 11.46 9.74
N ARG A 902 21.81 10.26 10.16
CA ARG A 902 22.19 9.12 9.31
C ARG A 902 20.99 8.28 8.85
N ARG A 903 19.81 8.91 8.78
CA ARG A 903 18.55 8.34 8.26
C ARG A 903 18.10 7.04 8.93
N VAL A 904 18.60 6.73 10.14
CA VAL A 904 17.97 5.73 11.00
C VAL A 904 16.56 6.23 11.34
N LYS A 905 15.56 5.37 11.19
CA LYS A 905 14.15 5.70 11.47
C LYS A 905 13.60 4.97 12.69
N THR A 906 14.13 3.79 12.99
CA THR A 906 13.64 2.91 14.06
C THR A 906 14.78 2.42 14.93
N VAL A 907 14.59 2.51 16.25
CA VAL A 907 15.50 1.98 17.27
C VAL A 907 14.74 0.94 18.08
N GLN A 908 15.19 -0.32 18.06
CA GLN A 908 14.67 -1.38 18.91
C GLN A 908 15.49 -1.42 20.21
N VAL A 909 14.82 -1.31 21.36
CA VAL A 909 15.42 -1.44 22.70
C VAL A 909 14.75 -2.58 23.45
N THR A 910 15.50 -3.34 24.26
CA THR A 910 14.96 -4.52 24.96
C THR A 910 14.87 -4.30 26.48
N LEU A 911 13.67 -4.47 27.06
CA LEU A 911 13.37 -4.38 28.49
C LEU A 911 12.54 -5.58 28.97
N ASP A 912 13.02 -6.37 29.94
CA ASP A 912 12.35 -7.62 30.31
C ASP A 912 11.39 -7.50 31.52
N GLY A 913 10.61 -6.41 31.57
CA GLY A 913 9.81 -6.04 32.74
C GLY A 913 10.51 -5.02 33.65
N HIS A 914 9.92 -4.82 34.84
CA HIS A 914 10.36 -3.85 35.84
C HIS A 914 11.72 -4.20 36.48
N GLN A 915 12.30 -3.28 37.24
CA GLN A 915 13.73 -3.24 37.55
C GLN A 915 14.32 -4.57 38.07
N GLU A 916 13.67 -5.21 39.05
CA GLU A 916 14.16 -6.47 39.64
C GLU A 916 14.25 -7.60 38.61
N TYR A 917 13.25 -7.71 37.74
CA TYR A 917 13.18 -8.70 36.67
C TYR A 917 14.14 -8.38 35.52
N HIS A 918 14.40 -7.10 35.26
CA HIS A 918 15.34 -6.65 34.23
C HIS A 918 16.79 -6.83 34.68
N ASP A 919 17.18 -6.20 35.79
CA ASP A 919 18.56 -6.19 36.28
C ASP A 919 19.04 -7.62 36.63
N GLY A 920 18.14 -8.50 37.10
CA GLY A 920 18.45 -9.91 37.38
C GLY A 920 18.80 -10.77 36.16
N ARG A 921 18.52 -10.31 34.93
CA ARG A 921 18.79 -11.04 33.67
C ARG A 921 19.60 -10.26 32.65
N ARG A 922 19.56 -8.92 32.66
CA ARG A 922 20.21 -8.01 31.70
C ARG A 922 21.25 -7.10 32.36
N TYR A 923 22.01 -7.63 33.31
CA TYR A 923 23.10 -6.91 33.98
C TYR A 923 24.30 -6.64 33.05
N LEU A 924 25.10 -5.63 33.38
CA LEU A 924 26.41 -5.37 32.77
C LEU A 924 27.37 -6.55 33.02
N LEU A 925 28.36 -6.75 32.16
CA LEU A 925 29.46 -7.72 32.39
C LEU A 925 30.20 -7.53 33.75
N SER A 926 30.07 -6.35 34.38
CA SER A 926 30.61 -6.06 35.72
C SER A 926 29.63 -6.38 36.88
N GLY A 927 28.50 -7.03 36.62
CA GLY A 927 27.42 -7.27 37.60
C GLY A 927 26.60 -6.02 37.99
N GLY A 928 26.69 -4.94 37.20
CA GLY A 928 25.97 -3.69 37.47
C GLY A 928 24.56 -3.67 36.87
N SER A 929 23.64 -2.97 37.52
CA SER A 929 22.28 -2.71 37.04
C SER A 929 22.25 -1.84 35.77
N THR A 930 21.17 -1.95 35.02
CA THR A 930 21.01 -1.38 33.68
C THR A 930 19.68 -0.68 33.48
N PHE A 931 18.61 -1.18 34.11
CA PHE A 931 17.22 -0.74 33.91
C PHE A 931 17.05 0.79 33.99
N ALA A 932 17.35 1.38 35.14
CA ALA A 932 17.16 2.81 35.39
C ALA A 932 17.94 3.71 34.41
N LYS A 933 19.10 3.24 33.92
CA LYS A 933 19.88 3.97 32.92
C LYS A 933 19.25 3.89 31.53
N ILE A 934 18.61 2.77 31.17
CA ILE A 934 17.86 2.64 29.92
C ILE A 934 16.61 3.51 29.97
N ILE A 935 15.82 3.48 31.07
CA ILE A 935 14.63 4.34 31.23
C ILE A 935 14.99 5.83 31.09
N ALA A 936 16.02 6.30 31.81
CA ALA A 936 16.48 7.69 31.72
C ALA A 936 16.98 8.08 30.31
N ASN A 937 17.59 7.14 29.58
CA ASN A 937 17.97 7.35 28.18
C ASN A 937 16.75 7.46 27.25
N LEU A 938 15.76 6.56 27.39
CA LEU A 938 14.55 6.56 26.58
C LEU A 938 13.78 7.88 26.71
N LYS A 939 13.60 8.38 27.95
CA LYS A 939 13.04 9.71 28.21
C LYS A 939 13.79 10.81 27.48
N ALA A 940 15.11 10.89 27.68
CA ALA A 940 15.94 11.93 27.07
C ALA A 940 15.94 11.89 25.52
N VAL A 941 15.65 10.74 24.89
CA VAL A 941 15.53 10.63 23.42
C VAL A 941 14.16 11.09 22.92
N VAL A 942 13.08 10.83 23.67
CA VAL A 942 11.73 11.36 23.38
C VAL A 942 11.70 12.88 23.60
N GLU A 943 12.19 13.34 24.76
CA GLU A 943 12.30 14.77 25.12
C GLU A 943 13.16 15.56 24.12
N ALA A 944 14.17 14.93 23.51
CA ALA A 944 15.03 15.55 22.50
C ALA A 944 14.41 15.63 21.09
N GLY A 945 13.19 15.13 20.87
CA GLY A 945 12.43 15.35 19.63
C GLY A 945 13.07 14.79 18.35
N THR A 946 13.93 13.78 18.46
CA THR A 946 14.84 13.32 17.37
C THR A 946 14.17 12.72 16.12
N GLY A 947 12.84 12.54 16.12
CA GLY A 947 12.10 11.89 15.03
C GLY A 947 12.28 10.37 14.91
N LEU A 948 13.10 9.76 15.77
CA LEU A 948 13.26 8.31 15.85
C LEU A 948 12.04 7.62 16.45
N LYS A 949 11.70 6.43 15.94
CA LYS A 949 10.69 5.54 16.51
C LYS A 949 11.35 4.51 17.43
N LEU A 950 11.07 4.62 18.73
CA LEU A 950 11.51 3.72 19.79
C LEU A 950 10.54 2.54 19.92
N ASN A 951 10.97 1.38 19.43
CA ASN A 951 10.22 0.13 19.54
C ASN A 951 10.78 -0.69 20.73
N ILE A 952 10.06 -0.70 21.85
CA ILE A 952 10.46 -1.44 23.04
C ILE A 952 10.03 -2.89 22.92
N ARG A 953 10.99 -3.79 22.71
CA ARG A 953 10.81 -5.23 22.78
C ARG A 953 10.83 -5.67 24.23
N VAL A 954 9.77 -6.34 24.67
CA VAL A 954 9.73 -6.97 26.00
C VAL A 954 9.86 -8.48 25.84
N ASN A 955 10.96 -9.06 26.32
CA ASN A 955 11.13 -10.51 26.35
C ASN A 955 10.44 -11.11 27.59
N ILE A 956 9.70 -12.20 27.41
CA ILE A 956 8.90 -12.83 28.46
C ILE A 956 9.24 -14.32 28.58
N ASP A 957 9.40 -14.76 29.82
CA ASP A 957 9.61 -16.14 30.24
C ASP A 957 8.83 -16.38 31.56
N HIS A 958 8.82 -17.60 32.10
CA HIS A 958 8.04 -17.90 33.32
C HIS A 958 8.39 -17.02 34.54
N ARG A 959 9.57 -16.38 34.54
CA ARG A 959 10.11 -15.65 35.69
C ARG A 959 9.62 -14.21 35.78
N ASN A 960 9.02 -13.63 34.73
CA ASN A 960 8.77 -12.17 34.67
C ASN A 960 7.38 -11.67 34.25
N GLY A 961 6.41 -12.55 33.96
CA GLY A 961 5.08 -12.11 33.46
C GLY A 961 4.41 -11.00 34.30
N ALA A 962 4.45 -11.11 35.64
CA ALA A 962 3.93 -10.07 36.54
C ALA A 962 4.72 -8.75 36.48
N GLY A 963 6.04 -8.83 36.31
CA GLY A 963 6.94 -7.68 36.18
C GLY A 963 6.75 -6.89 34.87
N VAL A 964 6.05 -7.43 33.88
CA VAL A 964 5.72 -6.69 32.65
C VAL A 964 4.59 -5.68 32.89
N TYR A 965 3.59 -5.99 33.71
CA TYR A 965 2.55 -5.02 34.10
C TYR A 965 3.17 -3.81 34.81
N GLN A 966 4.02 -4.06 35.82
CA GLN A 966 4.80 -3.03 36.51
C GLN A 966 5.66 -2.19 35.57
N LEU A 967 6.21 -2.76 34.49
CA LEU A 967 6.96 -2.01 33.48
C LEU A 967 6.06 -1.07 32.68
N ILE A 968 4.89 -1.54 32.25
CA ILE A 968 3.91 -0.73 31.52
C ILE A 968 3.51 0.48 32.40
N ASP A 969 3.21 0.25 33.67
CA ASP A 969 2.90 1.32 34.64
C ASP A 969 4.08 2.30 34.82
N THR A 970 5.30 1.79 34.93
CA THR A 970 6.51 2.61 35.06
C THR A 970 6.69 3.51 33.84
N LEU A 971 6.54 2.97 32.63
CA LEU A 971 6.71 3.74 31.39
C LEU A 971 5.62 4.79 31.20
N ALA A 972 4.39 4.52 31.65
CA ALA A 972 3.32 5.51 31.67
C ALA A 972 3.61 6.65 32.67
N GLN A 973 4.01 6.31 33.90
CA GLN A 973 4.38 7.28 34.94
C GLN A 973 5.58 8.15 34.55
N GLU A 974 6.53 7.59 33.78
CA GLU A 974 7.70 8.30 33.25
C GLU A 974 7.39 9.16 32.01
N GLY A 975 6.14 9.26 31.57
CA GLY A 975 5.68 10.16 30.50
C GLY A 975 5.84 9.62 29.08
N LEU A 976 6.09 8.32 28.92
CA LEU A 976 6.31 7.66 27.62
C LEU A 976 5.01 7.12 26.99
N ALA A 977 3.89 7.17 27.72
CA ALA A 977 2.55 6.85 27.21
C ALA A 977 2.07 7.88 26.17
N HIS A 978 1.25 7.43 25.21
CA HIS A 978 0.64 8.22 24.14
C HIS A 978 1.61 8.93 23.17
N GLN A 979 2.93 8.73 23.29
CA GLN A 979 3.93 9.29 22.38
C GLN A 979 3.92 8.56 21.02
N ASP A 980 3.82 9.28 19.89
CA ASP A 980 3.87 8.65 18.56
C ASP A 980 5.24 8.07 18.19
N SER A 981 6.29 8.54 18.86
CA SER A 981 7.66 8.05 18.75
C SER A 981 7.96 6.83 19.62
N PHE A 982 7.02 6.32 20.44
CA PHE A 982 7.28 5.27 21.43
C PHE A 982 6.20 4.18 21.43
N ARG A 983 6.57 2.91 21.20
CA ARG A 983 5.62 1.78 21.21
C ARG A 983 6.23 0.53 21.82
N LEU A 984 5.44 -0.22 22.59
CA LEU A 984 5.78 -1.54 23.13
C LEU A 984 5.34 -2.67 22.18
N TYR A 985 6.10 -3.76 22.19
CA TYR A 985 5.66 -5.07 21.72
C TYR A 985 6.33 -6.19 22.51
N PHE A 986 5.64 -7.32 22.61
CA PHE A 986 6.08 -8.49 23.39
C PHE A 986 6.72 -9.55 22.49
N ALA A 987 7.61 -10.36 23.06
CA ALA A 987 8.17 -11.55 22.44
C ALA A 987 8.48 -12.63 23.49
N PRO A 988 8.35 -13.92 23.16
CA PRO A 988 8.79 -14.99 24.06
C PRO A 988 10.32 -15.06 24.11
N VAL A 989 10.84 -15.55 25.23
CA VAL A 989 12.16 -16.20 25.28
C VAL A 989 11.99 -17.64 24.83
N GLU A 990 12.83 -18.08 23.91
CA GLU A 990 12.86 -19.46 23.39
C GLU A 990 14.32 -19.94 23.38
N ALA A 991 14.56 -21.22 23.67
CA ALA A 991 15.87 -21.86 23.64
C ALA A 991 16.32 -22.14 22.18
N MET A 992 16.51 -21.07 21.42
CA MET A 992 16.73 -21.02 19.97
C MET A 992 18.01 -21.72 19.48
N THR A 993 19.08 -21.65 20.26
CA THR A 993 20.44 -22.05 19.89
C THR A 993 21.18 -22.58 21.11
N VAL A 994 22.31 -23.27 20.88
CA VAL A 994 23.21 -23.75 21.96
C VAL A 994 23.60 -22.66 22.96
N GLY A 995 23.72 -21.40 22.52
CA GLY A 995 24.06 -20.25 23.38
C GLY A 995 22.99 -19.89 24.42
N CYS A 996 21.75 -20.35 24.25
CA CYS A 996 20.61 -20.11 25.14
C CYS A 996 19.85 -21.39 25.56
N HIS A 997 20.43 -22.58 25.35
CA HIS A 997 19.87 -23.83 25.89
C HIS A 997 19.78 -23.84 27.44
N SER A 998 20.55 -22.97 28.11
CA SER A 998 20.53 -22.75 29.56
C SER A 998 19.19 -22.24 30.13
N VAL A 999 18.31 -21.67 29.30
CA VAL A 999 17.01 -21.12 29.74
C VAL A 999 15.81 -21.94 29.28
N GLU A 1000 16.04 -23.17 28.77
CA GLU A 1000 14.98 -24.09 28.33
C GLU A 1000 13.89 -24.30 29.39
N GLU A 1001 14.27 -24.57 30.64
CA GLU A 1001 13.34 -24.77 31.77
C GLU A 1001 12.57 -23.51 32.20
N ALA A 1002 12.96 -22.32 31.72
CA ALA A 1002 12.27 -21.06 31.98
C ALA A 1002 11.39 -20.60 30.81
N CYS A 1003 11.50 -21.24 29.64
CA CYS A 1003 10.74 -20.88 28.44
C CYS A 1003 9.25 -21.16 28.63
N MET A 1004 8.42 -20.17 28.31
CA MET A 1004 6.96 -20.27 28.44
C MET A 1004 6.35 -21.08 27.28
N GLY A 1005 5.36 -21.93 27.57
CA GLY A 1005 4.62 -22.67 26.54
C GLY A 1005 3.85 -21.71 25.62
N LYS A 1006 3.66 -22.04 24.34
CA LYS A 1006 3.14 -21.08 23.35
C LYS A 1006 1.67 -20.72 23.56
N SER A 1007 0.85 -21.68 23.97
CA SER A 1007 -0.52 -21.42 24.40
C SER A 1007 -0.61 -20.56 25.67
N GLU A 1008 0.35 -20.69 26.59
CA GLU A 1008 0.44 -19.86 27.80
C GLU A 1008 0.88 -18.43 27.44
N TYR A 1009 1.97 -18.30 26.67
CA TYR A 1009 2.49 -17.03 26.17
C TYR A 1009 1.47 -16.30 25.29
N GLY A 1010 0.72 -17.00 24.43
CA GLY A 1010 -0.31 -16.41 23.57
C GLY A 1010 -1.37 -15.66 24.37
N ARG A 1011 -1.92 -16.31 25.40
CA ARG A 1011 -2.91 -15.72 26.32
C ARG A 1011 -2.32 -14.54 27.10
N LEU A 1012 -1.09 -14.67 27.62
CA LEU A 1012 -0.41 -13.59 28.35
C LEU A 1012 -0.12 -12.39 27.44
N GLU A 1013 0.36 -12.62 26.21
CA GLU A 1013 0.59 -11.59 25.21
C GLU A 1013 -0.70 -10.81 24.88
N ALA A 1014 -1.85 -11.49 24.74
CA ALA A 1014 -3.12 -10.82 24.48
C ALA A 1014 -3.57 -9.94 25.67
N ALA A 1015 -3.42 -10.43 26.89
CA ALA A 1015 -3.69 -9.64 28.10
C ALA A 1015 -2.78 -8.41 28.23
N LEU A 1016 -1.49 -8.57 27.91
CA LEU A 1016 -0.51 -7.49 27.92
C LEU A 1016 -0.73 -6.47 26.79
N TYR A 1017 -1.16 -6.88 25.59
CA TYR A 1017 -1.57 -5.93 24.53
C TYR A 1017 -2.81 -5.13 24.93
N ARG A 1018 -3.80 -5.74 25.62
CA ARG A 1018 -4.93 -4.98 26.18
C ARG A 1018 -4.43 -3.93 27.18
N TYR A 1019 -3.64 -4.36 28.17
CA TYR A 1019 -3.16 -3.47 29.23
C TYR A 1019 -2.27 -2.33 28.69
N ALA A 1020 -1.31 -2.63 27.82
CA ALA A 1020 -0.43 -1.63 27.22
C ALA A 1020 -1.15 -0.71 26.23
N PHE A 1021 -2.22 -1.15 25.56
CA PHE A 1021 -3.04 -0.28 24.72
C PHE A 1021 -3.87 0.70 25.57
N ASP A 1022 -4.50 0.21 26.64
CA ASP A 1022 -5.29 1.04 27.55
C ASP A 1022 -4.41 2.06 28.32
N GLN A 1023 -3.12 1.77 28.50
CA GLN A 1023 -2.09 2.71 29.00
C GLN A 1023 -1.40 3.54 27.88
N GLY A 1024 -1.91 3.53 26.65
CA GLY A 1024 -1.40 4.34 25.53
C GLY A 1024 0.00 3.97 25.00
N LEU A 1025 0.57 2.85 25.43
CA LEU A 1025 1.96 2.42 25.20
C LEU A 1025 2.10 1.39 24.07
N ALA A 1026 1.05 0.64 23.75
CA ALA A 1026 1.02 -0.28 22.61
C ALA A 1026 0.04 0.21 21.53
N ALA A 1027 0.32 -0.15 20.28
CA ALA A 1027 -0.65 -0.09 19.21
C ALA A 1027 -1.31 -1.46 19.05
N LEU A 1028 -2.59 -1.49 18.64
CA LEU A 1028 -3.21 -2.69 18.09
C LEU A 1028 -3.03 -2.66 16.56
N PRO A 1029 -2.06 -3.36 15.97
CA PRO A 1029 -2.01 -3.52 14.53
C PRO A 1029 -3.16 -4.41 14.08
N TYR A 1030 -3.73 -4.12 12.90
CA TYR A 1030 -4.47 -5.13 12.16
C TYR A 1030 -3.49 -6.23 11.71
N PRO A 1031 -3.89 -7.49 11.44
CA PRO A 1031 -2.96 -8.49 10.94
C PRO A 1031 -2.56 -8.20 9.48
N PRO A 1032 -1.35 -7.67 9.15
CA PRO A 1032 -0.91 -7.55 7.77
C PRO A 1032 -0.77 -8.93 7.11
N ARG A 1033 -0.83 -8.92 5.77
CA ARG A 1033 -0.43 -10.02 4.92
C ARG A 1033 1.11 -10.15 4.97
N PHE A 1034 1.62 -11.37 5.04
CA PHE A 1034 3.05 -11.71 5.15
C PHE A 1034 3.83 -11.02 6.30
N HIS A 1035 3.17 -10.84 7.45
CA HIS A 1035 3.79 -10.44 8.71
C HIS A 1035 5.01 -11.30 9.04
N GLY A 1036 6.16 -10.68 9.32
CA GLY A 1036 7.38 -11.39 9.69
C GLY A 1036 8.02 -12.21 8.56
N SER A 1037 7.67 -11.94 7.29
CA SER A 1037 8.30 -12.55 6.10
C SER A 1037 9.84 -12.56 6.21
N CYS A 1038 10.41 -13.75 6.43
CA CYS A 1038 11.79 -13.89 6.86
C CYS A 1038 12.79 -13.38 5.81
N GLY A 1039 13.64 -12.41 6.18
CA GLY A 1039 14.70 -11.91 5.31
C GLY A 1039 15.66 -13.01 4.85
N ALA A 1040 15.94 -14.01 5.70
CA ALA A 1040 16.90 -15.08 5.42
C ALA A 1040 16.57 -15.92 4.16
N VAL A 1041 15.32 -15.93 3.69
CA VAL A 1041 14.90 -16.70 2.51
C VAL A 1041 14.67 -15.85 1.26
N ARG A 1042 14.92 -14.53 1.33
CA ARG A 1042 14.96 -13.62 0.17
C ARG A 1042 16.32 -13.68 -0.52
N PRO A 1043 16.42 -13.52 -1.85
CA PRO A 1043 17.70 -13.40 -2.54
C PRO A 1043 18.52 -12.21 -2.04
N SER A 1044 17.94 -11.00 -2.03
CA SER A 1044 18.60 -9.72 -1.77
C SER A 1044 18.70 -9.33 -0.28
N SER A 1045 18.86 -10.31 0.61
CA SER A 1045 18.93 -10.08 2.07
C SER A 1045 20.07 -10.86 2.70
N PHE A 1046 20.92 -10.17 3.47
CA PHE A 1046 22.17 -10.73 4.02
C PHE A 1046 22.47 -10.19 5.43
N VAL A 1047 23.32 -10.92 6.15
CA VAL A 1047 23.88 -10.53 7.44
C VAL A 1047 25.41 -10.56 7.35
N VAL A 1048 26.08 -9.44 7.61
CA VAL A 1048 27.55 -9.31 7.53
C VAL A 1048 28.13 -9.13 8.94
N VAL A 1049 29.09 -9.98 9.30
CA VAL A 1049 29.75 -9.99 10.63
C VAL A 1049 31.15 -9.35 10.58
N PRO A 1050 31.79 -9.04 11.73
CA PRO A 1050 33.07 -8.31 11.77
C PRO A 1050 34.24 -8.90 10.99
N THR A 1051 34.24 -10.20 10.73
CA THR A 1051 35.24 -10.93 9.91
C THR A 1051 35.07 -10.69 8.41
N GLY A 1052 33.90 -10.23 7.97
CA GLY A 1052 33.48 -10.24 6.57
C GLY A 1052 32.80 -11.54 6.14
N ASP A 1053 32.55 -12.50 7.05
CA ASP A 1053 31.68 -13.64 6.74
C ASP A 1053 30.23 -13.19 6.53
N ILE A 1054 29.48 -13.92 5.71
CA ILE A 1054 28.09 -13.63 5.37
C ILE A 1054 27.18 -14.76 5.80
N HIS A 1055 26.09 -14.40 6.47
CA HIS A 1055 25.03 -15.28 6.94
C HIS A 1055 23.68 -14.84 6.33
N LYS A 1056 22.68 -15.72 6.35
CA LYS A 1056 21.31 -15.38 5.93
C LYS A 1056 20.41 -14.96 7.10
N CYS A 1057 20.62 -15.52 8.29
CA CYS A 1057 19.91 -15.16 9.52
C CYS A 1057 20.89 -14.58 10.56
N TRP A 1058 20.43 -13.63 11.38
CA TRP A 1058 21.26 -13.11 12.48
C TRP A 1058 21.43 -14.12 13.62
N ASP A 1059 20.59 -15.16 13.69
CA ASP A 1059 20.69 -16.23 14.70
C ASP A 1059 21.93 -17.11 14.48
N THR A 1060 22.50 -17.11 13.27
CA THR A 1060 23.68 -17.94 12.95
C THR A 1060 25.04 -17.24 13.04
N VAL A 1061 25.09 -15.94 13.41
CA VAL A 1061 26.31 -15.10 13.36
C VAL A 1061 27.45 -15.53 14.28
N THR A 1062 27.17 -16.38 15.27
CA THR A 1062 28.17 -16.95 16.19
C THR A 1062 28.68 -18.33 15.76
N PHE A 1063 28.23 -18.81 14.59
CA PHE A 1063 28.48 -20.17 14.09
C PHE A 1063 29.06 -20.10 12.66
N PRO A 1064 30.38 -19.92 12.48
CA PRO A 1064 31.01 -19.76 11.16
C PRO A 1064 30.73 -20.90 10.18
N GLN A 1065 30.45 -22.11 10.68
CA GLN A 1065 30.01 -23.26 9.87
C GLN A 1065 28.65 -23.05 9.17
N HIS A 1066 27.89 -22.01 9.54
CA HIS A 1066 26.63 -21.61 8.93
C HIS A 1066 26.72 -20.34 8.06
N ALA A 1067 27.93 -19.76 7.90
CA ALA A 1067 28.17 -18.73 6.90
C ALA A 1067 27.97 -19.31 5.49
N ILE A 1068 27.36 -18.55 4.58
CA ILE A 1068 27.20 -18.93 3.17
C ILE A 1068 28.42 -18.59 2.31
N GLY A 1069 29.31 -17.73 2.80
CA GLY A 1069 30.51 -17.25 2.11
C GLY A 1069 31.02 -15.97 2.76
N SER A 1070 31.69 -15.11 2.00
CA SER A 1070 32.28 -13.86 2.50
C SER A 1070 31.96 -12.67 1.59
N ILE A 1071 31.94 -11.45 2.16
CA ILE A 1071 31.75 -10.19 1.43
C ILE A 1071 32.82 -9.94 0.37
N PHE A 1072 33.99 -10.56 0.52
CA PHE A 1072 35.09 -10.48 -0.45
C PHE A 1072 34.84 -11.32 -1.72
N ASP A 1073 34.00 -12.35 -1.65
CA ASP A 1073 33.52 -13.14 -2.81
C ASP A 1073 32.02 -13.43 -2.65
N MET A 1074 31.23 -12.42 -3.01
CA MET A 1074 29.76 -12.51 -3.05
C MET A 1074 29.27 -13.58 -4.03
N ASP A 1075 29.97 -13.83 -5.12
CA ASP A 1075 29.48 -14.67 -6.20
C ASP A 1075 29.61 -16.16 -5.84
N ALA A 1076 30.70 -16.54 -5.15
CA ALA A 1076 30.79 -17.83 -4.49
C ALA A 1076 29.78 -17.97 -3.33
N ALA A 1077 29.56 -16.91 -2.54
CA ALA A 1077 28.58 -16.93 -1.45
C ALA A 1077 27.15 -17.18 -1.97
N LEU A 1078 26.77 -16.54 -3.08
CA LEU A 1078 25.48 -16.70 -3.75
C LEU A 1078 25.31 -18.09 -4.38
N ARG A 1079 26.35 -18.64 -4.99
CA ARG A 1079 26.35 -20.01 -5.57
C ARG A 1079 26.45 -21.13 -4.53
N SER A 1080 26.66 -20.82 -3.25
CA SER A 1080 26.85 -21.84 -2.21
C SER A 1080 25.59 -22.69 -1.97
N GLU A 1081 25.78 -24.00 -1.77
CA GLU A 1081 24.70 -24.92 -1.37
C GLU A 1081 24.07 -24.54 -0.01
N ARG A 1082 24.82 -23.82 0.85
CA ARG A 1082 24.28 -23.22 2.08
C ARG A 1082 23.27 -22.11 1.76
N ASN A 1083 23.55 -21.21 0.81
CA ASN A 1083 22.57 -20.22 0.34
C ASN A 1083 21.38 -20.90 -0.36
N ALA A 1084 21.63 -21.92 -1.18
CA ALA A 1084 20.57 -22.69 -1.84
C ALA A 1084 19.61 -23.36 -0.83
N ARG A 1085 20.10 -23.90 0.30
CA ARG A 1085 19.26 -24.44 1.39
C ARG A 1085 18.27 -23.40 1.95
N TRP A 1086 18.70 -22.14 2.14
CA TRP A 1086 17.80 -21.06 2.56
C TRP A 1086 16.82 -20.66 1.46
N LEU A 1087 17.26 -20.62 0.20
CA LEU A 1087 16.43 -20.22 -0.94
C LEU A 1087 15.43 -21.31 -1.39
N ARG A 1088 15.63 -22.58 -1.04
CA ARG A 1088 14.68 -23.69 -1.28
C ARG A 1088 13.57 -23.77 -0.23
N TRP A 1089 13.83 -23.47 1.05
CA TRP A 1089 12.77 -23.54 2.09
C TRP A 1089 11.55 -22.70 1.72
N THR A 1090 10.35 -23.25 1.87
CA THR A 1090 9.09 -22.54 1.62
C THR A 1090 7.97 -23.09 2.53
N PRO A 1091 7.06 -22.26 3.05
CA PRO A 1091 5.97 -22.73 3.92
C PRO A 1091 4.92 -23.57 3.17
N PHE A 1092 4.88 -23.52 1.84
CA PHE A 1092 3.93 -24.27 1.02
C PHE A 1092 4.28 -25.78 0.92
N GLU A 1093 5.55 -26.13 1.13
CA GLU A 1093 6.02 -27.52 1.25
C GLU A 1093 5.86 -28.07 2.68
N ASN A 1094 5.80 -27.20 3.69
CA ASN A 1094 5.57 -27.64 5.07
C ASN A 1094 4.10 -27.93 5.33
N GLU A 1095 3.78 -29.17 5.70
CA GLU A 1095 2.42 -29.65 5.88
C GLU A 1095 1.60 -28.84 6.90
N SER A 1096 2.19 -28.52 8.05
CA SER A 1096 1.56 -27.70 9.10
C SER A 1096 1.28 -26.26 8.66
N CYS A 1097 2.05 -25.73 7.71
CA CYS A 1097 1.88 -24.38 7.18
C CYS A 1097 0.88 -24.31 6.03
N ARG A 1098 0.94 -25.22 5.03
CA ARG A 1098 -0.04 -25.26 3.91
C ARG A 1098 -1.49 -25.38 4.41
N ASN A 1099 -1.69 -26.11 5.51
CA ASN A 1099 -3.00 -26.35 6.10
C ASN A 1099 -3.37 -25.32 7.18
N CYS A 1100 -2.63 -24.23 7.37
CA CYS A 1100 -2.95 -23.23 8.38
C CYS A 1100 -3.75 -22.04 7.83
N LYS A 1101 -4.86 -21.70 8.48
CA LYS A 1101 -5.71 -20.53 8.18
C LYS A 1101 -4.96 -19.20 8.29
N LEU A 1102 -3.89 -19.15 9.10
CA LEU A 1102 -3.01 -17.99 9.25
C LEU A 1102 -1.90 -17.88 8.19
N LEU A 1103 -1.76 -18.81 7.24
CA LEU A 1103 -0.69 -18.77 6.23
C LEU A 1103 -0.58 -17.43 5.47
N PRO A 1104 -1.69 -16.75 5.06
CA PRO A 1104 -1.62 -15.45 4.40
C PRO A 1104 -0.97 -14.37 5.28
N ASN A 1105 -1.19 -14.45 6.59
CA ASN A 1105 -0.64 -13.51 7.55
C ASN A 1105 0.77 -13.88 7.98
N CYS A 1106 1.07 -15.15 8.29
CA CYS A 1106 2.34 -15.54 8.92
C CYS A 1106 3.46 -15.87 7.95
N ALA A 1107 3.16 -16.26 6.70
CA ALA A 1107 4.16 -16.66 5.70
C ALA A 1107 5.19 -17.71 6.17
N GLY A 1108 4.82 -18.56 7.14
CA GLY A 1108 5.72 -19.51 7.80
C GLY A 1108 6.66 -18.95 8.87
N ALA A 1109 6.61 -17.64 9.15
CA ALA A 1109 7.39 -16.95 10.18
C ALA A 1109 8.91 -17.28 10.13
N CYS A 1110 9.46 -17.90 11.19
CA CYS A 1110 10.91 -18.06 11.34
C CYS A 1110 11.45 -19.31 10.64
N ALA A 1111 11.93 -19.13 9.40
CA ALA A 1111 12.57 -20.18 8.60
C ALA A 1111 13.77 -20.86 9.28
N TYR A 1112 14.50 -20.16 10.16
CA TYR A 1112 15.62 -20.75 10.92
C TYR A 1112 15.17 -21.97 11.73
N LYS A 1113 14.07 -21.86 12.51
CA LYS A 1113 13.58 -22.96 13.36
C LYS A 1113 13.19 -24.22 12.56
N PHE A 1114 12.79 -24.08 11.30
CA PHE A 1114 12.52 -25.23 10.42
C PHE A 1114 13.81 -25.81 9.83
N LEU A 1115 14.71 -24.96 9.33
CA LEU A 1115 15.97 -25.40 8.69
C LEU A 1115 17.01 -25.90 9.70
N HIS A 1116 16.89 -25.49 10.96
CA HIS A 1116 17.80 -25.76 12.07
C HIS A 1116 17.02 -26.24 13.32
N SER A 1117 15.99 -27.06 13.13
CA SER A 1117 15.16 -27.56 14.23
C SER A 1117 15.95 -28.27 15.35
N GLY A 1118 17.06 -28.93 15.00
CA GLY A 1118 17.98 -29.54 15.97
C GLY A 1118 18.87 -28.57 16.76
N ASP A 1119 18.99 -27.31 16.35
CA ASP A 1119 19.65 -26.26 17.15
C ASP A 1119 18.71 -25.65 18.19
N THR A 1120 17.39 -25.71 17.94
CA THR A 1120 16.33 -25.19 18.82
C THR A 1120 15.86 -26.27 19.80
N ARG A 1121 15.37 -25.84 20.97
CA ARG A 1121 14.84 -26.74 22.02
C ARG A 1121 13.41 -26.39 22.46
N GLY A 1122 12.84 -27.28 23.27
CA GLY A 1122 11.47 -27.19 23.75
C GLY A 1122 10.43 -27.11 22.63
N GLU A 1123 9.28 -26.54 22.95
CA GLU A 1123 8.13 -26.42 22.06
C GLU A 1123 8.43 -25.64 20.76
N ALA A 1124 9.44 -24.76 20.79
CA ALA A 1124 9.89 -23.97 19.64
C ALA A 1124 10.47 -24.83 18.51
N ALA A 1125 11.00 -26.02 18.81
CA ALA A 1125 11.60 -26.93 17.84
C ALA A 1125 10.57 -27.76 17.06
N THR A 1126 9.49 -28.21 17.74
CA THR A 1126 8.48 -29.11 17.15
C THR A 1126 7.56 -28.39 16.16
N LEU A 1127 6.97 -27.27 16.58
CA LEU A 1127 6.03 -26.50 15.77
C LEU A 1127 6.37 -25.00 15.90
N PRO A 1128 7.27 -24.46 15.06
CA PRO A 1128 7.80 -23.10 15.17
C PRO A 1128 6.83 -21.95 14.80
N CYS A 1129 5.54 -22.16 15.01
CA CYS A 1129 4.47 -21.20 14.78
C CYS A 1129 4.64 -19.92 15.63
N PRO A 1130 4.20 -18.74 15.13
CA PRO A 1130 4.20 -17.47 15.88
C PRO A 1130 3.05 -17.41 16.90
N SER A 1131 3.13 -16.47 17.84
CA SER A 1131 2.14 -16.28 18.92
C SER A 1131 0.70 -16.10 18.43
N TRP A 1132 0.48 -15.56 17.22
CA TRP A 1132 -0.84 -15.37 16.64
C TRP A 1132 -1.62 -16.68 16.46
N LYS A 1133 -0.93 -17.82 16.27
CA LYS A 1133 -1.62 -19.14 16.23
C LYS A 1133 -2.25 -19.51 17.59
N TYR A 1134 -1.89 -18.80 18.64
CA TYR A 1134 -2.30 -19.03 20.03
C TYR A 1134 -3.06 -17.84 20.63
N ASN A 1135 -3.33 -16.77 19.85
CA ASN A 1135 -4.07 -15.60 20.33
C ASN A 1135 -4.77 -14.71 19.26
N ILE A 1136 -4.95 -15.18 18.02
CA ILE A 1136 -5.54 -14.36 16.96
C ILE A 1136 -6.97 -13.91 17.26
N LYS A 1137 -7.82 -14.79 17.82
CA LYS A 1137 -9.22 -14.45 18.15
C LYS A 1137 -9.28 -13.33 19.18
N GLU A 1138 -8.48 -13.44 20.24
CA GLU A 1138 -8.37 -12.48 21.33
C GLU A 1138 -7.84 -11.14 20.81
N ARG A 1139 -6.89 -11.14 19.88
CA ARG A 1139 -6.37 -9.91 19.23
C ARG A 1139 -7.39 -9.26 18.30
N LEU A 1140 -8.18 -10.05 17.56
CA LEU A 1140 -9.26 -9.56 16.70
C LEU A 1140 -10.43 -9.01 17.51
N LEU A 1141 -10.82 -9.69 18.59
CA LEU A 1141 -11.88 -9.25 19.51
C LEU A 1141 -11.47 -8.02 20.31
N LEU A 1142 -10.25 -7.97 20.83
CA LEU A 1142 -9.68 -6.77 21.45
C LEU A 1142 -9.65 -5.59 20.46
N ARG A 1143 -9.31 -5.83 19.19
CA ARG A 1143 -9.39 -4.82 18.15
C ARG A 1143 -10.83 -4.33 17.93
N ALA A 1144 -11.78 -5.24 17.77
CA ALA A 1144 -13.18 -4.92 17.55
C ALA A 1144 -13.80 -4.18 18.75
N GLU A 1145 -13.42 -4.55 19.97
CA GLU A 1145 -13.73 -3.85 21.24
C GLU A 1145 -13.20 -2.41 21.22
N LYS A 1146 -11.88 -2.21 21.07
CA LYS A 1146 -11.26 -0.88 21.12
C LYS A 1146 -11.61 0.03 19.94
N MET A 1147 -12.12 -0.53 18.85
CA MET A 1147 -12.67 0.21 17.71
C MET A 1147 -14.19 0.45 17.80
N GLY A 1148 -14.86 -0.03 18.85
CA GLY A 1148 -16.29 0.18 19.10
C GLY A 1148 -17.24 -0.64 18.21
N ILE A 1149 -16.74 -1.69 17.55
CA ILE A 1149 -17.52 -2.66 16.77
C ILE A 1149 -18.28 -3.61 17.72
N LEU A 1150 -17.60 -3.99 18.81
CA LEU A 1150 -18.13 -4.82 19.90
C LEU A 1150 -18.01 -4.07 21.22
N ARG A 1151 -18.86 -4.41 22.16
CA ARG A 1151 -18.73 -4.00 23.57
C ARG A 1151 -17.94 -5.06 24.35
N ALA A 1152 -17.37 -4.66 25.48
CA ALA A 1152 -16.72 -5.62 26.40
C ALA A 1152 -17.71 -6.66 26.96
N GLU A 1153 -19.01 -6.34 27.08
CA GLU A 1153 -20.00 -7.34 27.46
C GLU A 1153 -20.35 -8.37 26.37
N ASP A 1154 -20.11 -8.07 25.08
CA ASP A 1154 -20.57 -8.92 23.96
C ASP A 1154 -19.83 -10.27 23.85
N TRP A 1155 -18.65 -10.43 24.49
CA TRP A 1155 -17.80 -11.62 24.39
C TRP A 1155 -17.16 -12.01 25.73
N ASP A 1156 -16.59 -13.22 25.80
CA ASP A 1156 -15.84 -13.71 26.96
C ASP A 1156 -14.51 -14.32 26.52
N VAL A 1157 -13.43 -14.05 27.27
CA VAL A 1157 -12.09 -14.56 26.97
C VAL A 1157 -12.04 -16.09 27.08
N ALA A 1158 -12.82 -16.69 27.99
CA ALA A 1158 -12.89 -18.15 28.14
C ALA A 1158 -13.67 -18.84 27.00
N GLN A 1159 -14.64 -18.13 26.40
CA GLN A 1159 -15.44 -18.66 25.27
C GLN A 1159 -14.80 -18.42 23.91
N ALA A 1160 -13.95 -17.39 23.79
CA ALA A 1160 -13.35 -16.98 22.53
C ALA A 1160 -11.80 -17.07 22.51
N CYS A 1161 -11.22 -17.88 23.40
CA CYS A 1161 -9.82 -18.27 23.37
C CYS A 1161 -9.46 -18.90 22.01
N THR A 1162 -8.27 -18.64 21.49
CA THR A 1162 -7.77 -19.31 20.28
C THR A 1162 -7.39 -20.76 20.61
N ASP A 1163 -8.08 -21.74 20.02
CA ASP A 1163 -7.52 -23.09 19.88
C ASP A 1163 -6.65 -23.14 18.59
N PRO A 1164 -5.34 -23.42 18.69
CA PRO A 1164 -4.46 -23.62 17.55
C PRO A 1164 -4.92 -24.68 16.54
N LYS A 1165 -5.76 -25.65 16.96
CA LYS A 1165 -6.33 -26.73 16.14
C LYS A 1165 -7.36 -26.22 15.15
N GLU A 1166 -8.27 -25.34 15.58
CA GLU A 1166 -9.28 -24.73 14.73
C GLU A 1166 -8.70 -23.83 13.62
N LEU A 1167 -7.41 -23.47 13.75
CA LEU A 1167 -6.62 -22.76 12.73
C LEU A 1167 -6.01 -23.71 11.68
N CYS A 1168 -6.34 -25.00 11.73
CA CYS A 1168 -6.16 -25.94 10.62
C CYS A 1168 -7.36 -25.84 9.66
N ALA A 1169 -7.11 -25.80 8.35
CA ALA A 1169 -8.13 -25.57 7.32
C ALA A 1169 -8.96 -26.83 6.98
N ASP A 1170 -8.31 -27.99 6.94
CA ASP A 1170 -8.88 -29.23 6.38
C ASP A 1170 -9.96 -29.87 7.28
N ASP A 1171 -10.02 -29.52 8.58
CA ASP A 1171 -10.95 -30.11 9.56
C ASP A 1171 -12.41 -29.63 9.43
N HIS A 1172 -12.72 -28.62 8.60
CA HIS A 1172 -14.03 -27.94 8.58
C HIS A 1172 -14.73 -27.83 7.21
N ILE A 1173 -14.23 -28.50 6.17
CA ILE A 1173 -14.92 -28.60 4.85
C ILE A 1173 -14.95 -30.06 4.39
N GLY A 1174 -15.93 -30.82 4.91
CA GLY A 1174 -16.45 -32.09 4.35
C GLY A 1174 -15.51 -33.30 4.16
N GLY A 1175 -14.20 -33.17 4.31
CA GLY A 1175 -13.23 -34.14 3.78
C GLY A 1175 -12.76 -35.27 4.70
N GLY A 1176 -12.97 -35.16 6.02
CA GLY A 1176 -12.68 -36.24 6.98
C GLY A 1176 -11.22 -36.71 7.08
N ARG A 1177 -10.25 -35.98 6.52
CA ARG A 1177 -8.81 -36.28 6.69
C ARG A 1177 -8.36 -35.81 8.07
N ALA A 1178 -7.93 -36.76 8.90
CA ALA A 1178 -7.34 -36.44 10.19
C ALA A 1178 -6.06 -35.60 10.02
N LEU A 1179 -5.79 -34.75 11.01
CA LEU A 1179 -4.56 -33.95 11.10
C LEU A 1179 -3.29 -34.82 10.94
N PRO A 1180 -2.16 -34.25 10.49
CA PRO A 1180 -0.88 -34.96 10.45
C PRO A 1180 -0.52 -35.53 11.83
N GLU A 1181 0.01 -36.75 11.92
CA GLU A 1181 0.30 -37.41 13.20
C GLU A 1181 1.21 -36.57 14.11
N THR A 1182 2.14 -35.81 13.53
CA THR A 1182 3.02 -34.87 14.23
C THR A 1182 2.26 -33.70 14.87
N MET A 1183 1.20 -33.21 14.22
CA MET A 1183 0.30 -32.20 14.79
C MET A 1183 -0.69 -32.83 15.78
N GLN A 1184 -1.22 -34.03 15.52
CA GLN A 1184 -2.05 -34.76 16.47
C GLN A 1184 -1.31 -34.99 17.80
N ALA A 1185 -0.09 -35.52 17.76
CA ALA A 1185 0.70 -35.82 18.96
C ALA A 1185 0.97 -34.55 19.79
N TYR A 1186 1.33 -33.44 19.15
CA TYR A 1186 1.49 -32.14 19.80
C TYR A 1186 0.18 -31.62 20.40
N TYR A 1187 -0.92 -31.66 19.66
CA TYR A 1187 -2.22 -31.17 20.11
C TYR A 1187 -2.92 -32.07 21.14
N LEU A 1188 -2.53 -33.34 21.23
CA LEU A 1188 -2.90 -34.25 22.32
C LEU A 1188 -2.08 -33.94 23.58
N ALA A 1189 -0.79 -33.58 23.44
CA ALA A 1189 0.04 -33.14 24.55
C ALA A 1189 -0.34 -31.76 25.13
N GLU A 1190 -0.85 -30.83 24.31
CA GLU A 1190 -1.42 -29.55 24.80
C GLU A 1190 -2.80 -29.69 25.46
N ALA A 1191 -3.46 -30.85 25.37
CA ALA A 1191 -4.82 -31.08 25.88
C ALA A 1191 -4.87 -31.83 27.22
N VAL A 1192 -3.71 -32.07 27.85
CA VAL A 1192 -3.50 -32.83 29.10
C VAL A 1192 -2.87 -31.93 30.16
#